data_AF-A0A8K0TUD9-F1
#
_entry.id   AF-A0A8K0TUD9-F1
#
_cell.length_a   1.000
_cell.length_b   1.000
_cell.length_c   1.000
_cell.angle_alpha   90.00
_cell.angle_beta   90.00
_cell.angle_gamma   90.00
#
_symmetry.space_group_name_H-M   'P 1'
#
loop_
_entity.id
_entity.type
_entity.pdbx_description
1 polymer ?
#
loop_
_entity_poly.entity_id
_entity_poly.type
_entity_poly.pdbx_seq_one_letter_code
_entity_poly.pdbx_strand_id
1 'polypeptide(L)'
;MFTSTATLVSLLALTGKSLSVPVSQDFISFQGLSGVTSESVHNVHLTYAESFPHGNVRVVYGDCSLRSTDEAHHEVATIFTKRESAPDRLVWVVPKDVSQRGCLLAYADGILLGRSEPITFQSEPLRKRQSLHEIGDANGLWFNGFRYLESKNTTSVSTEEAKSKRIGIVGGGMSGLMTSLLLESVGVTNWHIIESTQRIGGRVRTKYLNDTAPGDYQYQEMGPMRFPVSITYKDKNQTLDIQDHKMVFQLADVLNKMNGNNSDLAVNFIPWIQSSPNTPANSRGYRLPNGRIPSSAQLAADPSVLPPSANASDVEGAELGEKFLDRLIDLTPDRMRNISENIFRAHRDSIDRGLFHWSEAGFLRYQLGLDDDTVDFLGGSGNSPMWEYDSVYFAATKWRTIDKGLSSLPRAFTPHVQDKITYGRKIDGLMFNETTSKVSLTWRDSPLDAVAQSEEYDYALVSAPFSKVRLWRMPAYSSLLSRAISTLNYQQSCKIALHYKTRFWESQENPIFGGCGSTDIPGVGSVCYPAYQINSTGPGVILGSYTSGTPARSVAALSEEDHVAMIQRAMVEVHGDIATEQWTGLYDRQCWEVDEHQAGAWASPTIGQQELYIPAYHKTEFNTIFIGEHTSITHAWIFSALESATRGTAQLLLDMGLVDEAKQIVETWMARWITV
;
A
#
# COMPACT_ATOMS: atom_id res chain seq x y z
N MET A 1 60.81 -73.10 35.23
CA MET A 1 59.66 -73.64 36.00
C MET A 1 58.45 -73.67 35.08
N PHE A 2 57.86 -74.86 34.92
CA PHE A 2 56.53 -75.20 34.38
C PHE A 2 56.17 -74.94 32.89
N THR A 3 56.34 -76.02 32.10
CA THR A 3 55.32 -76.73 31.28
C THR A 3 54.11 -75.96 30.72
N SER A 4 53.83 -76.10 29.41
CA SER A 4 52.83 -77.05 28.88
C SER A 4 52.49 -76.80 27.39
N THR A 5 52.02 -77.86 26.77
CA THR A 5 51.65 -78.13 25.37
C THR A 5 50.33 -77.46 24.88
N ALA A 6 50.19 -77.32 23.56
CA ALA A 6 49.14 -77.96 22.73
C ALA A 6 48.27 -77.07 21.79
N THR A 7 48.22 -77.52 20.52
CA THR A 7 47.08 -77.64 19.56
C THR A 7 46.53 -76.47 18.73
N LEU A 8 46.35 -76.82 17.44
CA LEU A 8 45.71 -76.13 16.31
C LEU A 8 44.25 -75.71 16.55
N VAL A 9 43.82 -74.65 15.86
CA VAL A 9 42.51 -74.57 15.19
C VAL A 9 42.65 -73.85 13.84
N SER A 10 42.26 -74.54 12.75
CA SER A 10 42.05 -73.98 11.42
C SER A 10 40.72 -73.22 11.36
N LEU A 11 40.69 -72.05 10.73
CA LEU A 11 39.44 -71.42 10.30
C LEU A 11 39.52 -70.96 8.84
N LEU A 12 38.51 -71.40 8.08
CA LEU A 12 38.28 -71.21 6.66
C LEU A 12 38.27 -69.72 6.26
N ALA A 13 38.96 -69.41 5.17
CA ALA A 13 38.70 -68.21 4.38
C ALA A 13 37.43 -68.42 3.54
N LEU A 14 36.37 -67.67 3.88
CA LEU A 14 35.21 -67.48 3.00
C LEU A 14 35.32 -66.08 2.39
N THR A 15 35.66 -66.06 1.10
CA THR A 15 35.62 -64.88 0.24
C THR A 15 34.17 -64.41 0.08
N GLY A 16 33.77 -63.40 0.85
CA GLY A 16 32.58 -62.62 0.57
C GLY A 16 32.85 -61.71 -0.63
N LYS A 17 32.29 -62.05 -1.80
CA LYS A 17 32.12 -61.08 -2.88
C LYS A 17 31.23 -59.97 -2.36
N SER A 18 31.78 -58.81 -2.06
CA SER A 18 31.01 -57.57 -1.96
C SER A 18 30.45 -57.29 -3.35
N LEU A 19 29.15 -57.56 -3.51
CA LEU A 19 28.38 -56.96 -4.59
C LEU A 19 28.41 -55.46 -4.32
N SER A 20 29.22 -54.74 -5.09
CA SER A 20 29.12 -53.28 -5.20
C SER A 20 27.71 -52.97 -5.69
N VAL A 21 26.86 -52.49 -4.78
CA VAL A 21 25.62 -51.80 -5.15
C VAL A 21 26.05 -50.67 -6.09
N PRO A 22 25.47 -50.54 -7.30
CA PRO A 22 25.76 -49.38 -8.10
C PRO A 22 25.32 -48.17 -7.29
N VAL A 23 26.26 -47.29 -6.98
CA VAL A 23 25.92 -45.97 -6.44
C VAL A 23 25.02 -45.34 -7.51
N SER A 24 23.74 -45.17 -7.17
CA SER A 24 22.82 -44.33 -7.95
C SER A 24 23.49 -42.98 -8.07
N GLN A 25 24.03 -42.66 -9.24
CA GLN A 25 24.57 -41.35 -9.49
C GLN A 25 23.37 -40.45 -9.78
N ASP A 26 22.92 -39.74 -8.75
CA ASP A 26 21.83 -38.78 -8.91
C ASP A 26 22.30 -37.66 -9.84
N PHE A 27 21.67 -37.55 -11.00
CA PHE A 27 21.93 -36.53 -12.02
C PHE A 27 21.28 -35.19 -11.66
N ILE A 28 20.21 -35.22 -10.87
CA ILE A 28 19.49 -34.05 -10.37
C ILE A 28 19.42 -34.13 -8.85
N SER A 29 19.82 -33.05 -8.17
CA SER A 29 19.66 -32.91 -6.72
C SER A 29 18.64 -31.84 -6.39
N PHE A 30 17.92 -32.04 -5.28
CA PHE A 30 16.89 -31.12 -4.80
C PHE A 30 17.34 -30.44 -3.50
N GLN A 31 17.17 -29.12 -3.42
CA GLN A 31 17.47 -28.30 -2.25
C GLN A 31 16.30 -27.37 -1.91
N GLY A 32 16.36 -26.71 -0.74
CA GLY A 32 15.31 -25.78 -0.30
C GLY A 32 14.06 -26.45 0.28
N LEU A 33 14.17 -27.71 0.74
CA LEU A 33 13.04 -28.53 1.21
C LEU A 33 12.80 -28.45 2.73
N SER A 34 13.47 -27.55 3.44
CA SER A 34 13.25 -27.30 4.86
C SER A 34 12.04 -26.40 5.09
N GLY A 35 11.16 -26.75 6.02
CA GLY A 35 10.02 -25.91 6.41
C GLY A 35 8.87 -25.88 5.40
N VAL A 36 8.75 -26.91 4.56
CA VAL A 36 7.62 -27.05 3.64
C VAL A 36 6.35 -27.38 4.41
N THR A 37 5.26 -26.66 4.15
CA THR A 37 3.95 -26.87 4.78
C THR A 37 2.88 -27.18 3.73
N SER A 38 1.83 -27.89 4.12
CA SER A 38 0.65 -28.08 3.26
C SER A 38 0.00 -26.73 2.92
N GLU A 39 -0.65 -26.62 1.76
CA GLU A 39 -1.39 -25.42 1.31
C GLU A 39 -0.51 -24.16 1.24
N SER A 40 0.68 -24.35 0.70
CA SER A 40 1.67 -23.29 0.54
C SER A 40 2.39 -23.43 -0.80
N VAL A 41 3.18 -22.42 -1.15
CA VAL A 41 4.00 -22.46 -2.36
C VAL A 41 5.48 -22.35 -1.99
N HIS A 42 6.31 -23.14 -2.64
CA HIS A 42 7.75 -23.16 -2.43
C HIS A 42 8.51 -23.18 -3.75
N ASN A 43 9.69 -22.53 -3.79
CA ASN A 43 10.67 -22.89 -4.79
C ASN A 43 11.44 -24.13 -4.33
N VAL A 44 11.53 -25.13 -5.21
CA VAL A 44 12.46 -26.26 -5.04
C VAL A 44 13.66 -25.99 -5.91
N HIS A 45 14.86 -25.95 -5.31
CA HIS A 45 16.09 -25.62 -6.02
C HIS A 45 16.69 -26.88 -6.63
N LEU A 46 17.09 -26.79 -7.89
CA LEU A 46 17.66 -27.89 -8.66
C LEU A 46 19.15 -27.65 -8.91
N THR A 47 19.95 -28.70 -8.77
CA THR A 47 21.30 -28.72 -9.32
C THR A 47 21.50 -29.96 -10.18
N TYR A 48 22.37 -29.84 -11.18
CA TYR A 48 22.59 -30.86 -12.19
C TYR A 48 24.04 -31.35 -12.16
N ALA A 49 24.23 -32.66 -12.31
CA ALA A 49 25.57 -33.22 -12.55
C ALA A 49 26.11 -32.78 -13.92
N GLU A 50 27.44 -32.74 -14.10
CA GLU A 50 28.08 -32.30 -15.35
C GLU A 50 27.60 -33.07 -16.60
N SER A 51 27.20 -34.33 -16.43
CA SER A 51 26.73 -35.22 -17.49
C SER A 51 25.29 -35.69 -17.24
N PHE A 52 24.32 -34.77 -17.18
CA PHE A 52 22.90 -35.11 -17.01
C PHE A 52 22.19 -35.39 -18.36
N PRO A 53 21.21 -36.32 -18.40
CA PRO A 53 20.47 -36.62 -19.62
C PRO A 53 19.51 -35.49 -20.02
N HIS A 54 19.49 -35.15 -21.32
CA HIS A 54 18.64 -34.11 -21.89
C HIS A 54 17.29 -34.67 -22.34
N GLY A 55 16.20 -33.95 -22.07
CA GLY A 55 14.86 -34.37 -22.48
C GLY A 55 13.78 -33.88 -21.52
N ASN A 56 12.61 -34.50 -21.62
CA ASN A 56 11.51 -34.24 -20.69
C ASN A 56 11.79 -34.96 -19.38
N VAL A 57 11.87 -34.20 -18.29
CA VAL A 57 12.01 -34.70 -16.93
C VAL A 57 10.70 -34.42 -16.19
N ARG A 58 10.07 -35.46 -15.68
CA ARG A 58 8.90 -35.37 -14.81
C ARG A 58 9.34 -35.42 -13.36
N VAL A 59 8.97 -34.42 -12.59
CA VAL A 59 9.22 -34.34 -11.15
C VAL A 59 7.92 -34.58 -10.42
N VAL A 60 7.89 -35.60 -9.56
CA VAL A 60 6.69 -36.03 -8.83
C VAL A 60 6.96 -36.08 -7.33
N TYR A 61 5.91 -35.91 -6.54
CA TYR A 61 5.93 -36.16 -5.11
C TYR A 61 5.22 -37.48 -4.79
N GLY A 62 5.83 -38.31 -3.95
CA GLY A 62 5.25 -39.59 -3.53
C GLY A 62 6.10 -40.32 -2.49
N ASP A 63 5.82 -41.62 -2.32
CA ASP A 63 6.62 -42.48 -1.46
C ASP A 63 8.08 -42.50 -1.91
N CYS A 64 9.03 -42.43 -0.98
CA CYS A 64 10.46 -42.40 -1.32
C CYS A 64 10.95 -43.68 -2.03
N SER A 65 10.19 -44.77 -1.99
CA SER A 65 10.48 -46.05 -2.67
C SER A 65 9.75 -46.24 -4.00
N LEU A 66 9.03 -45.22 -4.46
CA LEU A 66 8.23 -45.22 -5.68
C LEU A 66 9.06 -45.66 -6.91
N ARG A 67 8.45 -46.50 -7.75
CA ARG A 67 9.10 -47.11 -8.92
C ARG A 67 8.61 -46.58 -10.25
N SER A 68 7.38 -46.06 -10.30
CA SER A 68 6.76 -45.46 -11.48
C SER A 68 6.05 -44.17 -11.12
N THR A 69 6.07 -43.18 -12.02
CA THR A 69 5.35 -41.90 -11.86
C THR A 69 3.85 -42.06 -11.71
N ASP A 70 3.27 -43.17 -12.16
CA ASP A 70 1.81 -43.43 -12.06
C ASP A 70 1.35 -43.72 -10.63
N GLU A 71 2.30 -44.10 -9.75
CA GLU A 71 2.05 -44.33 -8.32
C GLU A 71 2.25 -43.05 -7.49
N ALA A 72 2.60 -41.94 -8.13
CA ALA A 72 2.86 -40.69 -7.44
C ALA A 72 1.58 -40.10 -6.87
N HIS A 73 1.72 -39.38 -5.76
CA HIS A 73 0.59 -38.62 -5.22
C HIS A 73 0.18 -37.49 -6.16
N HIS A 74 1.17 -36.74 -6.66
CA HIS A 74 0.94 -35.67 -7.63
C HIS A 74 2.21 -35.35 -8.40
N GLU A 75 2.04 -34.78 -9.59
CA GLU A 75 3.13 -34.17 -10.34
C GLU A 75 3.41 -32.76 -9.80
N VAL A 76 4.70 -32.44 -9.62
CA VAL A 76 5.17 -31.12 -9.21
C VAL A 76 5.46 -30.26 -10.43
N ALA A 77 6.20 -30.82 -11.39
CA ALA A 77 6.52 -30.15 -12.64
C ALA A 77 6.91 -31.17 -13.72
N THR A 78 6.62 -30.84 -14.97
CA THR A 78 7.32 -31.40 -16.12
C THR A 78 8.23 -30.32 -16.69
N ILE A 79 9.54 -30.60 -16.73
CA ILE A 79 10.56 -29.69 -17.23
C ILE A 79 11.25 -30.26 -18.45
N PHE A 80 11.74 -29.39 -19.32
CA PHE A 80 12.57 -29.80 -20.45
C PHE A 80 14.00 -29.35 -20.20
N THR A 81 14.93 -30.30 -20.14
CA THR A 81 16.32 -30.03 -19.80
C THR A 81 17.21 -30.06 -21.04
N LYS A 82 17.91 -28.95 -21.28
CA LYS A 82 19.00 -28.83 -22.26
C LYS A 82 20.25 -28.33 -21.54
N ARG A 83 21.43 -28.60 -22.10
CA ARG A 83 22.74 -28.25 -21.51
C ARG A 83 22.88 -26.77 -21.14
N GLU A 84 22.20 -25.88 -21.86
CA GLU A 84 22.31 -24.42 -21.73
C GLU A 84 21.03 -23.75 -21.19
N SER A 85 19.96 -24.50 -20.91
CA SER A 85 18.65 -23.90 -20.58
C SER A 85 17.81 -24.74 -19.61
N ALA A 86 18.46 -25.48 -18.70
CA ALA A 86 17.74 -26.20 -17.66
C ALA A 86 17.27 -25.22 -16.56
N PRO A 87 16.02 -25.34 -16.06
CA PRO A 87 15.54 -24.49 -14.97
C PRO A 87 16.31 -24.78 -13.69
N ASP A 88 16.62 -23.76 -12.91
CA ASP A 88 17.31 -23.91 -11.62
C ASP A 88 16.33 -24.02 -10.44
N ARG A 89 15.03 -23.73 -10.66
CA ARG A 89 14.00 -23.92 -9.65
C ARG A 89 12.69 -24.46 -10.23
N LEU A 90 11.98 -25.20 -9.39
CA LEU A 90 10.57 -25.57 -9.60
C LEU A 90 9.68 -24.68 -8.74
N VAL A 91 8.43 -24.51 -9.17
CA VAL A 91 7.37 -23.90 -8.35
C VAL A 91 6.46 -25.01 -7.87
N TRP A 92 6.51 -25.31 -6.57
CA TRP A 92 5.71 -26.36 -5.98
C TRP A 92 4.55 -25.77 -5.17
N VAL A 93 3.34 -25.94 -5.70
CA VAL A 93 2.08 -25.67 -5.00
C VAL A 93 1.72 -26.94 -4.22
N VAL A 94 1.88 -26.91 -2.90
CA VAL A 94 1.76 -28.09 -2.03
C VAL A 94 0.29 -28.36 -1.71
N PRO A 95 -0.28 -29.52 -2.11
CA PRO A 95 -1.67 -29.85 -1.82
C PRO A 95 -1.96 -30.05 -0.33
N LYS A 96 -3.24 -29.98 0.04
CA LYS A 96 -3.71 -30.16 1.42
C LYS A 96 -3.57 -31.60 1.93
N ASP A 97 -3.76 -32.57 1.03
CA ASP A 97 -3.82 -34.01 1.30
C ASP A 97 -2.45 -34.69 1.27
N VAL A 98 -1.37 -33.91 1.21
CA VAL A 98 0.01 -34.43 1.15
C VAL A 98 0.33 -35.35 2.35
N SER A 99 0.93 -36.51 2.06
CA SER A 99 1.32 -37.49 3.09
C SER A 99 2.35 -36.90 4.08
N GLN A 100 2.33 -37.34 5.34
CA GLN A 100 3.23 -36.81 6.39
C GLN A 100 4.72 -36.96 6.07
N ARG A 101 5.08 -37.90 5.20
CA ARG A 101 6.45 -38.15 4.75
C ARG A 101 6.47 -38.66 3.31
N GLY A 102 7.36 -38.12 2.49
CA GLY A 102 7.58 -38.53 1.10
C GLY A 102 8.83 -37.89 0.51
N CYS A 103 9.10 -38.11 -0.77
CA CYS A 103 10.25 -37.56 -1.48
C CYS A 103 9.81 -36.92 -2.80
N LEU A 104 10.61 -35.97 -3.30
CA LEU A 104 10.59 -35.58 -4.70
C LEU A 104 11.44 -36.54 -5.50
N LEU A 105 10.91 -36.99 -6.64
CA LEU A 105 11.59 -37.90 -7.56
C LEU A 105 11.54 -37.33 -8.97
N ALA A 106 12.70 -37.24 -9.63
CA ALA A 106 12.82 -36.83 -11.03
C ALA A 106 12.99 -38.06 -11.93
N TYR A 107 12.16 -38.20 -12.96
CA TYR A 107 12.22 -39.27 -13.95
C TYR A 107 12.37 -38.73 -15.37
N ALA A 108 13.16 -39.40 -16.20
CA ALA A 108 13.16 -39.22 -17.66
C ALA A 108 13.08 -40.59 -18.33
N ASP A 109 12.11 -40.77 -19.23
CA ASP A 109 11.87 -42.04 -19.95
C ASP A 109 11.81 -43.27 -19.02
N GLY A 110 11.24 -43.11 -17.82
CA GLY A 110 11.12 -44.15 -16.79
C GLY A 110 12.38 -44.39 -15.96
N ILE A 111 13.48 -43.68 -16.23
CA ILE A 111 14.73 -43.76 -15.47
C ILE A 111 14.70 -42.72 -14.35
N LEU A 112 14.95 -43.15 -13.11
CA LEU A 112 15.11 -42.24 -11.97
C LEU A 112 16.41 -41.45 -12.13
N LEU A 113 16.30 -40.13 -12.20
CA LEU A 113 17.42 -39.21 -12.36
C LEU A 113 17.87 -38.57 -11.04
N GLY A 114 17.01 -38.55 -10.02
CA GLY A 114 17.33 -37.93 -8.75
C GLY A 114 16.22 -38.10 -7.74
N ARG A 115 16.58 -38.10 -6.46
CA ARG A 115 15.66 -38.22 -5.34
C ARG A 115 16.04 -37.23 -4.24
N SER A 116 15.06 -36.56 -3.65
CA SER A 116 15.30 -35.72 -2.48
C SER A 116 15.46 -36.53 -1.20
N GLU A 117 16.01 -35.91 -0.15
CA GLU A 117 15.81 -36.40 1.20
C GLU A 117 14.31 -36.46 1.56
N PRO A 118 13.88 -37.34 2.49
CA PRO A 118 12.50 -37.41 2.91
C PRO A 118 12.01 -36.09 3.51
N ILE A 119 10.98 -35.53 2.88
CA ILE A 119 10.32 -34.30 3.29
C ILE A 119 9.31 -34.68 4.37
N THR A 120 9.43 -34.03 5.52
CA THR A 120 8.45 -34.16 6.61
C THR A 120 7.66 -32.86 6.67
N PHE A 121 6.36 -32.93 6.42
CA PHE A 121 5.50 -31.77 6.57
C PHE A 121 5.26 -31.56 8.05
N GLN A 122 5.62 -30.38 8.55
CA GLN A 122 5.33 -30.03 9.93
C GLN A 122 3.81 -29.92 10.10
N SER A 123 3.22 -30.71 10.99
CA SER A 123 1.90 -30.41 11.52
C SER A 123 2.04 -29.20 12.43
N GLU A 124 1.93 -27.99 11.88
CA GLU A 124 1.86 -26.77 12.70
C GLU A 124 0.68 -26.91 13.69
N PRO A 125 0.83 -26.48 14.96
CA PRO A 125 -0.24 -26.58 15.95
C PRO A 125 -1.50 -25.87 15.44
N LEU A 126 -2.67 -26.41 15.79
CA LEU A 126 -3.99 -25.89 15.38
C LEU A 126 -4.19 -24.38 15.58
N ARG A 127 -3.43 -23.73 16.49
CA ARG A 127 -3.40 -22.27 16.67
C ARG A 127 -2.85 -21.48 15.48
N LYS A 128 -1.86 -22.01 14.75
CA LYS A 128 -1.33 -21.40 13.51
C LYS A 128 -2.14 -21.77 12.27
N ARG A 129 -2.95 -22.83 12.34
CA ARG A 129 -3.87 -23.25 11.27
C ARG A 129 -4.99 -22.23 11.00
N GLN A 130 -5.35 -21.40 11.97
CA GLN A 130 -6.31 -20.30 11.76
C GLN A 130 -5.76 -19.19 10.84
N SER A 131 -4.47 -19.22 10.51
CA SER A 131 -3.78 -18.02 10.02
C SER A 131 -3.56 -17.94 8.50
N LEU A 132 -3.70 -19.05 7.77
CA LEU A 132 -3.63 -19.07 6.29
C LEU A 132 -4.87 -19.67 5.60
N HIS A 133 -5.60 -20.59 6.24
CA HIS A 133 -6.71 -21.30 5.57
C HIS A 133 -8.10 -20.68 5.84
N GLU A 134 -8.34 -20.05 6.99
CA GLU A 134 -9.68 -19.51 7.34
C GLU A 134 -9.97 -18.13 6.72
N ILE A 135 -9.01 -17.52 6.02
CA ILE A 135 -9.03 -16.10 5.70
C ILE A 135 -8.62 -15.84 4.22
N GLY A 136 -8.81 -16.83 3.35
CA GLY A 136 -8.22 -16.90 2.00
C GLY A 136 -9.01 -16.27 0.86
N ASP A 137 -9.60 -15.08 1.04
CA ASP A 137 -10.14 -14.32 -0.10
C ASP A 137 -9.51 -12.92 -0.19
N ALA A 138 -9.63 -12.30 -1.37
CA ALA A 138 -9.12 -10.96 -1.64
C ALA A 138 -9.74 -9.87 -0.74
N ASN A 139 -10.81 -10.20 -0.02
CA ASN A 139 -11.58 -9.32 0.84
C ASN A 139 -11.13 -9.40 2.32
N GLY A 140 -10.25 -10.35 2.70
CA GLY A 140 -9.88 -10.51 4.11
C GLY A 140 -8.50 -11.00 4.53
N LEU A 141 -7.66 -11.48 3.62
CA LEU A 141 -6.22 -11.46 3.83
C LEU A 141 -5.56 -10.71 2.70
N TRP A 142 -4.47 -10.07 3.08
CA TRP A 142 -3.47 -9.61 2.15
C TRP A 142 -3.10 -10.73 1.15
N PHE A 143 -3.04 -10.36 -0.13
CA PHE A 143 -2.89 -11.21 -1.33
C PHE A 143 -2.47 -12.68 -1.10
N ASN A 144 -3.37 -13.61 -1.46
CA ASN A 144 -3.15 -15.05 -1.32
C ASN A 144 -2.33 -15.62 -2.50
N GLY A 145 -1.00 -15.65 -2.33
CA GLY A 145 -0.07 -16.17 -3.35
C GLY A 145 -0.26 -17.66 -3.71
N PHE A 146 -0.82 -18.47 -2.81
CA PHE A 146 -1.13 -19.88 -3.09
C PHE A 146 -2.27 -20.01 -4.10
N ARG A 147 -3.41 -19.34 -3.84
CA ARG A 147 -4.55 -19.30 -4.77
C ARG A 147 -4.17 -18.64 -6.09
N TYR A 148 -3.31 -17.63 -6.03
CA TYR A 148 -2.80 -16.96 -7.22
C TYR A 148 -2.07 -17.95 -8.14
N LEU A 149 -1.11 -18.71 -7.60
CA LEU A 149 -0.31 -19.66 -8.39
C LEU A 149 -1.04 -20.95 -8.75
N GLU A 150 -2.03 -21.38 -7.96
CA GLU A 150 -2.92 -22.51 -8.32
C GLU A 150 -3.61 -22.26 -9.68
N SER A 151 -3.88 -21.00 -10.02
CA SER A 151 -4.46 -20.61 -11.32
C SER A 151 -3.45 -20.43 -12.46
N LYS A 152 -2.16 -20.64 -12.21
CA LYS A 152 -1.06 -20.37 -13.15
C LYS A 152 -0.37 -21.66 -13.58
N ASN A 153 0.12 -21.69 -14.83
CA ASN A 153 0.82 -22.84 -15.40
C ASN A 153 2.35 -22.80 -15.21
N THR A 154 2.89 -21.87 -14.41
CA THR A 154 4.33 -21.75 -14.18
C THR A 154 4.78 -22.83 -13.20
N THR A 155 5.43 -23.88 -13.70
CA THR A 155 5.89 -25.03 -12.91
C THR A 155 7.41 -25.05 -12.70
N SER A 156 8.16 -24.31 -13.51
CA SER A 156 9.62 -24.19 -13.42
C SER A 156 10.10 -22.83 -13.89
N VAL A 157 11.30 -22.44 -13.44
CA VAL A 157 11.90 -21.14 -13.72
C VAL A 157 13.41 -21.28 -13.90
N SER A 158 13.97 -20.54 -14.86
CA SER A 158 15.37 -20.15 -14.86
C SER A 158 15.47 -18.78 -14.20
N THR A 159 16.13 -18.69 -13.04
CA THR A 159 16.14 -17.42 -12.28
C THR A 159 16.86 -16.31 -13.01
N GLU A 160 17.90 -16.62 -13.79
CA GLU A 160 18.62 -15.66 -14.61
C GLU A 160 17.70 -15.07 -15.69
N GLU A 161 16.99 -15.92 -16.44
CA GLU A 161 16.03 -15.49 -17.47
C GLU A 161 14.91 -14.65 -16.84
N ALA A 162 14.33 -15.13 -15.73
CA ALA A 162 13.29 -14.40 -15.01
C ALA A 162 13.77 -13.02 -14.58
N LYS A 163 14.91 -12.91 -13.90
CA LYS A 163 15.44 -11.62 -13.41
C LYS A 163 15.92 -10.69 -14.53
N SER A 164 16.17 -11.22 -15.73
CA SER A 164 16.50 -10.43 -16.92
C SER A 164 15.30 -9.74 -17.57
N LYS A 165 14.06 -10.15 -17.24
CA LYS A 165 12.83 -9.57 -17.79
C LYS A 165 12.78 -8.06 -17.58
N ARG A 166 12.30 -7.37 -18.62
CA ARG A 166 12.19 -5.92 -18.68
C ARG A 166 10.86 -5.45 -18.10
N ILE A 167 10.91 -4.66 -17.04
CA ILE A 167 9.73 -4.22 -16.29
C ILE A 167 9.48 -2.72 -16.48
N GLY A 168 8.31 -2.35 -16.99
CA GLY A 168 7.87 -0.96 -17.07
C GLY A 168 7.11 -0.54 -15.81
N ILE A 169 7.47 0.58 -15.19
CA ILE A 169 6.76 1.15 -14.04
C ILE A 169 6.16 2.48 -14.48
N VAL A 170 4.83 2.56 -14.57
CA VAL A 170 4.14 3.78 -15.01
C VAL A 170 3.74 4.63 -13.81
N GLY A 171 4.49 5.69 -13.56
CA GLY A 171 4.31 6.66 -12.48
C GLY A 171 5.38 6.54 -11.40
N GLY A 172 6.14 7.61 -11.19
CA GLY A 172 7.11 7.81 -10.10
C GLY A 172 6.47 8.29 -8.80
N GLY A 173 5.23 7.87 -8.52
CA GLY A 173 4.57 8.05 -7.22
C GLY A 173 5.10 7.10 -6.14
N MET A 174 4.60 7.21 -4.90
CA MET A 174 5.10 6.37 -3.79
C MET A 174 5.02 4.87 -4.06
N SER A 175 3.98 4.38 -4.73
CA SER A 175 3.86 2.97 -5.13
C SER A 175 4.88 2.57 -6.19
N GLY A 176 5.07 3.37 -7.25
CA GLY A 176 6.08 3.08 -8.27
C GLY A 176 7.52 3.13 -7.74
N LEU A 177 7.83 4.12 -6.90
CA LEU A 177 9.11 4.22 -6.20
C LEU A 177 9.34 3.00 -5.29
N MET A 178 8.33 2.61 -4.50
CA MET A 178 8.41 1.44 -3.64
C MET A 178 8.64 0.17 -4.46
N THR A 179 7.90 -0.04 -5.56
CA THR A 179 8.12 -1.17 -6.48
C THR A 179 9.56 -1.23 -6.98
N SER A 180 10.15 -0.10 -7.40
CA SER A 180 11.55 -0.09 -7.87
C SER A 180 12.53 -0.56 -6.79
N LEU A 181 12.34 -0.10 -5.55
CA LEU A 181 13.16 -0.50 -4.40
C LEU A 181 12.97 -1.98 -4.05
N LEU A 182 11.74 -2.48 -4.13
CA LEU A 182 11.43 -3.88 -3.87
C LEU A 182 12.06 -4.80 -4.91
N LEU A 183 11.95 -4.49 -6.20
CA LEU A 183 12.56 -5.26 -7.29
C LEU A 183 14.09 -5.29 -7.15
N GLU A 184 14.70 -4.12 -6.92
CA GLU A 184 16.15 -4.00 -6.73
C GLU A 184 16.62 -4.83 -5.51
N SER A 185 15.84 -4.86 -4.42
CA SER A 185 16.18 -5.59 -3.19
C SER A 185 16.28 -7.12 -3.35
N VAL A 186 15.69 -7.68 -4.42
CA VAL A 186 15.71 -9.12 -4.74
C VAL A 186 16.48 -9.44 -6.02
N GLY A 187 17.20 -8.44 -6.56
CA GLY A 187 18.07 -8.59 -7.74
C GLY A 187 17.35 -8.54 -9.08
N VAL A 188 16.10 -8.07 -9.14
CA VAL A 188 15.43 -7.75 -10.41
C VAL A 188 15.75 -6.30 -10.74
N THR A 189 16.71 -6.07 -11.65
CA THR A 189 17.29 -4.74 -11.88
C THR A 189 16.91 -4.11 -13.22
N ASN A 190 16.35 -4.88 -14.16
CA ASN A 190 15.93 -4.42 -15.48
C ASN A 190 14.52 -3.80 -15.45
N TRP A 191 14.37 -2.72 -14.69
CA TRP A 191 13.14 -1.94 -14.60
C TRP A 191 13.37 -0.50 -15.03
N HIS A 192 12.31 0.17 -15.50
CA HIS A 192 12.35 1.58 -15.90
C HIS A 192 11.07 2.30 -15.47
N ILE A 193 11.21 3.49 -14.87
CA ILE A 193 10.09 4.33 -14.45
C ILE A 193 9.76 5.35 -15.54
N ILE A 194 8.48 5.47 -15.88
CA ILE A 194 7.94 6.51 -16.76
C ILE A 194 7.09 7.45 -15.92
N GLU A 195 7.53 8.68 -15.75
CA GLU A 195 6.87 9.70 -14.91
C GLU A 195 6.31 10.83 -15.77
N SER A 196 5.03 11.14 -15.56
CA SER A 196 4.31 12.15 -16.34
C SER A 196 4.70 13.59 -16.00
N THR A 197 5.19 13.83 -14.78
CA THR A 197 5.63 15.14 -14.29
C THR A 197 7.15 15.29 -14.39
N GLN A 198 7.67 16.44 -13.95
CA GLN A 198 9.10 16.72 -13.83
C GLN A 198 9.66 16.36 -12.43
N ARG A 199 8.93 15.57 -11.63
CA ARG A 199 9.34 15.18 -10.28
C ARG A 199 8.81 13.81 -9.90
N ILE A 200 9.43 13.20 -8.91
CA ILE A 200 8.88 12.02 -8.23
C ILE A 200 7.98 12.39 -7.05
N GLY A 201 7.24 11.41 -6.54
CA GLY A 201 6.41 11.49 -5.33
C GLY A 201 4.90 11.52 -5.55
N GLY A 202 4.43 11.67 -6.80
CA GLY A 202 2.98 11.69 -7.10
C GLY A 202 2.25 12.74 -6.25
N ARG A 203 1.22 12.34 -5.50
CA ARG A 203 0.48 13.24 -4.58
C ARG A 203 1.25 13.69 -3.34
N VAL A 204 2.43 13.13 -3.05
CA VAL A 204 3.32 13.66 -2.00
C VAL A 204 3.96 14.95 -2.50
N ARG A 205 3.43 16.09 -2.04
CA ARG A 205 3.81 17.42 -2.50
C ARG A 205 3.93 18.40 -1.35
N THR A 206 5.17 18.79 -1.05
CA THR A 206 5.51 19.95 -0.24
C THR A 206 5.84 21.11 -1.18
N LYS A 207 5.31 22.30 -0.92
CA LYS A 207 5.71 23.52 -1.63
C LYS A 207 6.54 24.40 -0.70
N TYR A 208 7.75 24.72 -1.13
CA TYR A 208 8.61 25.74 -0.54
C TYR A 208 8.32 27.07 -1.25
N LEU A 209 7.99 28.11 -0.48
CA LEU A 209 7.64 29.43 -0.99
C LEU A 209 8.89 30.33 -0.96
N ASN A 210 8.83 31.46 -1.67
CA ASN A 210 9.94 32.42 -1.73
C ASN A 210 11.26 31.81 -2.28
N ASP A 211 11.15 30.83 -3.18
CA ASP A 211 12.27 30.08 -3.77
C ASP A 211 13.25 29.48 -2.75
N THR A 212 12.72 29.15 -1.57
CA THR A 212 13.52 28.66 -0.45
C THR A 212 13.89 27.18 -0.57
N ALA A 213 14.98 26.82 0.09
CA ALA A 213 15.40 25.45 0.25
C ALA A 213 14.63 24.78 1.40
N PRO A 214 14.60 23.44 1.46
CA PRO A 214 13.97 22.71 2.56
C PRO A 214 14.49 23.10 3.96
N GLY A 215 15.76 23.50 4.07
CA GLY A 215 16.38 23.95 5.32
C GLY A 215 15.91 25.31 5.84
N ASP A 216 15.19 26.10 5.02
CA ASP A 216 14.70 27.43 5.40
C ASP A 216 13.30 27.39 6.05
N TYR A 217 12.65 26.22 6.05
CA TYR A 217 11.35 25.99 6.73
C TYR A 217 10.20 26.92 6.30
N GLN A 218 10.21 27.42 5.06
CA GLN A 218 9.14 28.28 4.52
C GLN A 218 8.24 27.47 3.57
N TYR A 219 7.56 26.45 4.10
CA TYR A 219 6.81 25.50 3.27
C TYR A 219 5.42 25.11 3.79
N GLN A 220 4.58 24.58 2.92
CA GLN A 220 3.40 23.83 3.37
C GLN A 220 3.17 22.56 2.56
N GLU A 221 2.43 21.65 3.18
CA GLU A 221 2.06 20.36 2.61
C GLU A 221 0.80 20.48 1.77
N MET A 222 0.98 20.43 0.46
CA MET A 222 -0.10 20.46 -0.54
C MET A 222 -0.66 19.05 -0.82
N GLY A 223 0.04 18.02 -0.38
CA GLY A 223 -0.38 16.62 -0.38
C GLY A 223 -0.72 16.09 1.02
N PRO A 224 -0.35 14.85 1.39
CA PRO A 224 -0.47 14.36 2.77
C PRO A 224 0.37 15.22 3.73
N MET A 225 0.02 15.23 5.02
CA MET A 225 0.64 16.15 5.99
C MET A 225 1.28 15.44 7.20
N ARG A 226 0.85 14.22 7.51
CA ARG A 226 1.11 13.58 8.80
C ARG A 226 0.80 12.09 8.79
N PHE A 227 1.24 11.41 9.84
CA PHE A 227 1.04 9.98 10.09
C PHE A 227 0.56 9.76 11.52
N PRO A 228 -0.51 8.98 11.72
CA PRO A 228 -0.92 8.55 13.06
C PRO A 228 0.12 7.55 13.60
N VAL A 229 0.34 7.55 14.91
CA VAL A 229 1.32 6.68 15.58
C VAL A 229 0.66 5.79 16.61
N SER A 230 -0.10 6.39 17.52
CA SER A 230 -0.72 5.67 18.62
C SER A 230 -1.92 6.41 19.20
N ILE A 231 -2.84 5.67 19.81
CA ILE A 231 -3.99 6.15 20.56
C ILE A 231 -3.74 5.90 22.05
N THR A 232 -3.88 6.92 22.90
CA THR A 232 -3.75 6.79 24.36
C THR A 232 -5.09 7.07 25.03
N TYR A 233 -5.66 6.06 25.70
CA TYR A 233 -6.89 6.19 26.46
C TYR A 233 -6.62 6.79 27.84
N LYS A 234 -7.14 7.99 28.10
CA LYS A 234 -6.91 8.75 29.35
C LYS A 234 -7.46 8.04 30.58
N ASP A 235 -8.54 7.30 30.43
CA ASP A 235 -9.26 6.57 31.48
C ASP A 235 -8.64 5.20 31.81
N LYS A 236 -7.93 4.57 30.85
CA LYS A 236 -7.41 3.19 30.97
C LYS A 236 -5.90 3.09 31.10
N ASN A 237 -5.18 4.22 31.02
CA ASN A 237 -3.71 4.27 30.96
C ASN A 237 -3.11 3.26 29.94
N GLN A 238 -3.83 3.06 28.83
CA GLN A 238 -3.48 2.11 27.79
C GLN A 238 -3.15 2.87 26.51
N THR A 239 -2.05 2.49 25.85
CA THR A 239 -1.66 3.00 24.53
C THR A 239 -1.78 1.88 23.51
N LEU A 240 -2.43 2.16 22.38
CA LEU A 240 -2.51 1.29 21.22
C LEU A 240 -1.65 1.87 20.11
N ASP A 241 -0.71 1.08 19.61
CA ASP A 241 0.03 1.43 18.41
C ASP A 241 -0.82 1.18 17.16
N ILE A 242 -0.78 2.10 16.22
CA ILE A 242 -1.31 1.92 14.88
C ILE A 242 -0.20 1.27 14.04
N GLN A 243 -0.39 0.00 13.69
CA GLN A 243 0.70 -0.87 13.20
C GLN A 243 1.03 -0.66 11.73
N ASP A 244 0.03 -0.47 10.88
CA ASP A 244 0.16 -0.36 9.44
C ASP A 244 1.04 0.83 8.99
N HIS A 245 0.86 2.00 9.62
CA HIS A 245 1.68 3.18 9.36
C HIS A 245 3.17 3.01 9.69
N LYS A 246 3.55 1.99 10.47
CA LYS A 246 4.97 1.71 10.77
C LYS A 246 5.78 1.33 9.53
N MET A 247 5.13 0.84 8.49
CA MET A 247 5.77 0.60 7.18
C MET A 247 6.38 1.89 6.58
N VAL A 248 5.74 3.05 6.79
CA VAL A 248 6.28 4.35 6.33
C VAL A 248 7.55 4.72 7.10
N PHE A 249 7.58 4.46 8.41
CA PHE A 249 8.75 4.72 9.25
C PHE A 249 9.91 3.78 8.89
N GLN A 250 9.61 2.49 8.67
CA GLN A 250 10.58 1.52 8.18
C GLN A 250 11.17 1.93 6.82
N LEU A 251 10.35 2.43 5.89
CA LEU A 251 10.84 2.88 4.59
C LEU A 251 11.84 4.03 4.72
N ALA A 252 11.55 5.01 5.57
CA ALA A 252 12.47 6.10 5.84
C ALA A 252 13.81 5.59 6.40
N ASP A 253 13.78 4.65 7.36
CA ASP A 253 15.00 4.06 7.94
C ASP A 253 15.83 3.32 6.88
N VAL A 254 15.18 2.59 5.99
CA VAL A 254 15.83 1.89 4.86
C VAL A 254 16.48 2.89 3.92
N LEU A 255 15.77 3.93 3.50
CA LEU A 255 16.29 4.96 2.59
C LEU A 255 17.44 5.76 3.22
N ASN A 256 17.33 6.12 4.49
CA ASN A 256 18.42 6.79 5.22
C ASN A 256 19.68 5.93 5.21
N LYS A 257 19.55 4.64 5.51
CA LYS A 257 20.67 3.69 5.46
C LYS A 257 21.25 3.55 4.05
N MET A 258 20.40 3.40 3.03
CA MET A 258 20.83 3.27 1.62
C MET A 258 21.57 4.52 1.13
N ASN A 259 21.19 5.70 1.61
CA ASN A 259 21.85 6.97 1.30
C ASN A 259 23.06 7.29 2.21
N GLY A 260 23.56 6.29 2.97
CA GLY A 260 24.71 6.50 3.86
C GLY A 260 24.47 7.53 4.96
N ASN A 261 23.20 7.73 5.36
CA ASN A 261 22.74 8.78 6.27
C ASN A 261 23.12 10.21 5.84
N ASN A 262 23.14 10.47 4.52
CA ASN A 262 23.33 11.81 3.99
C ASN A 262 22.22 12.76 4.50
N SER A 263 22.62 13.85 5.14
CA SER A 263 21.72 14.84 5.75
C SER A 263 20.77 15.52 4.77
N ASP A 264 21.15 15.65 3.50
CA ASP A 264 20.36 16.33 2.46
C ASP A 264 19.22 15.47 1.92
N LEU A 265 19.35 14.15 2.09
CA LEU A 265 18.37 13.13 1.70
C LEU A 265 17.69 12.48 2.90
N ALA A 266 18.04 12.91 4.11
CA ALA A 266 17.53 12.30 5.33
C ALA A 266 16.02 12.51 5.47
N VAL A 267 15.31 11.41 5.74
CA VAL A 267 13.89 11.40 6.06
C VAL A 267 13.77 11.30 7.58
N ASN A 268 13.63 12.45 8.25
CA ASN A 268 13.53 12.52 9.70
C ASN A 268 12.09 12.83 10.12
N PHE A 269 11.55 12.06 11.07
CA PHE A 269 10.23 12.33 11.62
C PHE A 269 10.31 13.28 12.81
N ILE A 270 9.42 14.27 12.81
CA ILE A 270 9.20 15.20 13.92
C ILE A 270 7.76 15.06 14.44
N PRO A 271 7.47 15.47 15.69
CA PRO A 271 6.10 15.47 16.19
C PRO A 271 5.17 16.32 15.32
N TRP A 272 3.95 15.84 15.11
CA TRP A 272 2.86 16.65 14.55
C TRP A 272 1.87 17.03 15.64
N ILE A 273 1.45 18.29 15.66
CA ILE A 273 0.42 18.80 16.58
C ILE A 273 -0.91 18.74 15.83
N GLN A 274 -1.78 17.81 16.24
CA GLN A 274 -3.08 17.61 15.57
C GLN A 274 -4.07 18.73 15.86
N SER A 275 -4.18 19.14 17.13
CA SER A 275 -5.05 20.20 17.59
C SER A 275 -4.32 21.08 18.59
N SER A 276 -4.68 22.37 18.62
CA SER A 276 -4.14 23.33 19.58
C SER A 276 -5.29 24.20 20.09
N PRO A 277 -5.34 24.58 21.39
CA PRO A 277 -6.52 25.22 21.97
C PRO A 277 -6.90 26.55 21.29
N ASN A 278 -5.92 27.29 20.80
CA ASN A 278 -6.12 28.64 20.25
C ASN A 278 -6.34 28.67 18.73
N THR A 279 -6.41 27.52 18.05
CA THR A 279 -6.76 27.49 16.63
C THR A 279 -8.18 28.03 16.40
N PRO A 280 -8.46 28.65 15.25
CA PRO A 280 -9.82 29.10 14.93
C PRO A 280 -10.80 27.93 14.99
N ALA A 281 -12.03 28.23 15.39
CA ALA A 281 -13.10 27.25 15.44
C ALA A 281 -14.33 27.73 14.67
N ASN A 282 -15.07 26.79 14.09
CA ASN A 282 -16.39 27.06 13.54
C ASN A 282 -17.34 27.53 14.66
N SER A 283 -17.66 28.82 14.66
CA SER A 283 -18.50 29.47 15.66
C SER A 283 -19.94 29.70 15.20
N ARG A 284 -20.32 29.15 14.04
CA ARG A 284 -21.68 29.23 13.47
C ARG A 284 -22.22 30.66 13.37
N GLY A 285 -21.37 31.60 13.00
CA GLY A 285 -21.68 33.02 12.84
C GLY A 285 -21.36 33.88 14.07
N TYR A 286 -21.09 33.28 15.23
CA TYR A 286 -20.65 34.06 16.41
C TYR A 286 -19.25 34.65 16.18
N ARG A 287 -19.03 35.88 16.65
CA ARG A 287 -17.75 36.59 16.62
C ARG A 287 -17.47 37.18 18.00
N LEU A 288 -16.20 37.27 18.35
CA LEU A 288 -15.76 37.96 19.56
C LEU A 288 -16.12 39.46 19.50
N PRO A 289 -16.11 40.20 20.63
CA PRO A 289 -16.41 41.64 20.64
C PRO A 289 -15.52 42.48 19.72
N ASN A 290 -14.31 42.00 19.41
CA ASN A 290 -13.38 42.62 18.46
C ASN A 290 -13.62 42.19 16.99
N GLY A 291 -14.71 41.48 16.71
CA GLY A 291 -15.09 40.98 15.39
C GLY A 291 -14.36 39.71 14.93
N ARG A 292 -13.38 39.19 15.69
CA ARG A 292 -12.58 38.02 15.28
C ARG A 292 -13.34 36.70 15.48
N ILE A 293 -12.91 35.69 14.73
CA ILE A 293 -13.33 34.29 14.95
C ILE A 293 -12.77 33.81 16.31
N PRO A 294 -13.60 33.20 17.17
CA PRO A 294 -13.13 32.64 18.43
C PRO A 294 -12.29 31.38 18.21
N SER A 295 -11.41 31.11 19.17
CA SER A 295 -10.67 29.85 19.23
C SER A 295 -11.50 28.70 19.80
N SER A 296 -11.04 27.47 19.58
CA SER A 296 -11.63 26.28 20.19
C SER A 296 -11.69 26.37 21.72
N ALA A 297 -10.66 26.90 22.37
CA ALA A 297 -10.62 27.08 23.83
C ALA A 297 -11.65 28.09 24.33
N GLN A 298 -11.83 29.21 23.61
CA GLN A 298 -12.82 30.23 23.98
C GLN A 298 -14.24 29.69 23.87
N LEU A 299 -14.55 28.94 22.81
CA LEU A 299 -15.86 28.28 22.67
C LEU A 299 -16.07 27.19 23.73
N ALA A 300 -15.02 26.45 24.11
CA ALA A 300 -15.12 25.46 25.18
C ALA A 300 -15.32 26.08 26.57
N ALA A 301 -14.77 27.28 26.80
CA ALA A 301 -14.90 28.00 28.06
C ALA A 301 -16.30 28.63 28.24
N ASP A 302 -16.94 29.05 27.15
CA ASP A 302 -18.32 29.52 27.16
C ASP A 302 -19.11 28.97 25.96
N PRO A 303 -19.62 27.72 26.05
CA PRO A 303 -20.40 27.12 24.97
C PRO A 303 -21.73 27.85 24.69
N SER A 304 -22.20 28.69 25.62
CA SER A 304 -23.50 29.37 25.52
C SER A 304 -23.54 30.47 24.45
N VAL A 305 -22.37 30.94 24.00
CA VAL A 305 -22.27 31.93 22.93
C VAL A 305 -22.58 31.37 21.55
N LEU A 306 -22.51 30.04 21.41
CA LEU A 306 -22.81 29.41 20.13
C LEU A 306 -24.31 29.48 19.88
N PRO A 307 -24.72 29.83 18.65
CA PRO A 307 -26.11 29.70 18.25
C PRO A 307 -26.62 28.27 18.50
N PRO A 308 -27.92 28.10 18.79
CA PRO A 308 -28.51 26.78 18.91
C PRO A 308 -28.18 25.93 17.67
N SER A 309 -27.87 24.66 17.89
CA SER A 309 -27.80 23.70 16.79
C SER A 309 -29.14 23.63 16.08
N ALA A 310 -29.12 23.43 14.77
CA ALA A 310 -30.32 23.00 14.07
C ALA A 310 -30.80 21.68 14.70
N ASN A 311 -32.12 21.53 14.82
CA ASN A 311 -32.73 20.27 15.20
C ASN A 311 -33.12 19.51 13.93
N ALA A 312 -33.13 18.17 14.01
CA ALA A 312 -33.75 17.35 13.00
C ALA A 312 -35.25 17.68 12.87
N SER A 313 -35.83 17.47 11.69
CA SER A 313 -37.28 17.53 11.46
C SER A 313 -38.03 16.58 12.39
N ASP A 314 -37.50 15.36 12.60
CA ASP A 314 -37.94 14.38 13.57
C ASP A 314 -36.83 14.09 14.59
N VAL A 315 -36.95 14.68 15.79
CA VAL A 315 -35.96 14.54 16.87
C VAL A 315 -35.93 13.11 17.42
N GLU A 316 -37.08 12.46 17.58
CA GLU A 316 -37.14 11.09 18.09
C GLU A 316 -36.55 10.10 17.07
N GLY A 317 -36.87 10.29 15.80
CA GLY A 317 -36.28 9.56 14.68
C GLY A 317 -34.76 9.76 14.59
N ALA A 318 -34.29 11.00 14.78
CA ALA A 318 -32.86 11.31 14.79
C ALA A 318 -32.11 10.57 15.92
N GLU A 319 -32.60 10.66 17.15
CA GLU A 319 -32.01 9.93 18.28
C GLU A 319 -32.01 8.42 18.09
N LEU A 320 -33.07 7.88 17.49
CA LEU A 320 -33.16 6.47 17.14
C LEU A 320 -32.09 6.10 16.11
N GLY A 321 -31.97 6.89 15.04
CA GLY A 321 -31.00 6.72 13.96
C GLY A 321 -29.56 6.71 14.48
N GLU A 322 -29.18 7.70 15.29
CA GLU A 322 -27.85 7.77 15.93
C GLU A 322 -27.56 6.51 16.75
N LYS A 323 -28.47 6.11 17.65
CA LYS A 323 -28.31 4.90 18.47
C LYS A 323 -28.21 3.62 17.64
N PHE A 324 -28.79 3.58 16.44
CA PHE A 324 -28.65 2.43 15.54
C PHE A 324 -27.35 2.47 14.76
N LEU A 325 -26.93 3.62 14.25
CA LEU A 325 -25.63 3.78 13.61
C LEU A 325 -24.50 3.45 14.58
N ASP A 326 -24.55 3.95 15.81
CA ASP A 326 -23.57 3.63 16.86
C ASP A 326 -23.49 2.13 17.14
N ARG A 327 -24.62 1.42 17.11
CA ARG A 327 -24.66 -0.05 17.28
C ARG A 327 -24.22 -0.82 16.04
N LEU A 328 -24.47 -0.30 14.85
CA LEU A 328 -24.09 -0.95 13.59
C LEU A 328 -22.60 -0.77 13.32
N ILE A 329 -22.11 0.46 13.46
CA ILE A 329 -20.70 0.85 13.39
C ILE A 329 -19.93 0.31 14.59
N ASP A 330 -20.50 0.27 15.80
CA ASP A 330 -19.91 -0.38 16.97
C ASP A 330 -18.41 -0.08 17.14
N LEU A 331 -18.03 1.21 17.14
CA LEU A 331 -16.63 1.66 17.21
C LEU A 331 -16.06 1.51 18.64
N THR A 332 -16.23 0.33 19.23
CA THR A 332 -15.81 0.00 20.59
C THR A 332 -14.29 0.03 20.73
N PRO A 333 -13.74 0.18 21.94
CA PRO A 333 -12.29 0.11 22.17
C PRO A 333 -11.63 -1.17 21.62
N ASP A 334 -12.35 -2.29 21.60
CA ASP A 334 -11.85 -3.55 21.04
C ASP A 334 -11.85 -3.53 19.50
N ARG A 335 -12.86 -2.92 18.87
CA ARG A 335 -12.85 -2.71 17.42
C ARG A 335 -11.73 -1.75 16.99
N MET A 336 -11.56 -0.64 17.72
CA MET A 336 -10.47 0.31 17.54
C MET A 336 -9.10 -0.37 17.65
N ARG A 337 -8.95 -1.28 18.64
CA ARG A 337 -7.77 -2.12 18.79
C ARG A 337 -7.57 -3.03 17.60
N ASN A 338 -8.59 -3.75 17.16
CA ASN A 338 -8.49 -4.66 16.02
C ASN A 338 -8.06 -3.93 14.73
N ILE A 339 -8.65 -2.76 14.46
CA ILE A 339 -8.27 -1.90 13.32
C ILE A 339 -6.81 -1.43 13.46
N SER A 340 -6.39 -1.00 14.65
CA SER A 340 -5.03 -0.52 14.90
C SER A 340 -3.97 -1.62 14.81
N GLU A 341 -4.29 -2.83 15.26
CA GLU A 341 -3.38 -3.99 15.29
C GLU A 341 -3.30 -4.71 13.94
N ASN A 342 -4.42 -4.85 13.24
CA ASN A 342 -4.49 -5.56 11.96
C ASN A 342 -5.63 -5.04 11.08
N ILE A 343 -5.33 -4.03 10.27
CA ILE A 343 -6.27 -3.38 9.37
C ILE A 343 -6.91 -4.35 8.34
N PHE A 344 -6.18 -5.37 7.89
CA PHE A 344 -6.70 -6.34 6.91
C PHE A 344 -7.75 -7.26 7.53
N ARG A 345 -7.49 -7.76 8.75
CA ARG A 345 -8.47 -8.56 9.50
C ARG A 345 -9.70 -7.72 9.83
N ALA A 346 -9.52 -6.46 10.20
CA ALA A 346 -10.63 -5.57 10.49
C ALA A 346 -11.45 -5.22 9.23
N HIS A 347 -10.81 -5.11 8.07
CA HIS A 347 -11.51 -4.95 6.79
C HIS A 347 -12.38 -6.17 6.47
N ARG A 348 -11.84 -7.39 6.68
CA ARG A 348 -12.61 -8.62 6.52
C ARG A 348 -13.86 -8.65 7.40
N ASP A 349 -13.66 -8.42 8.69
CA ASP A 349 -14.75 -8.37 9.68
C ASP A 349 -15.84 -7.38 9.25
N SER A 350 -15.43 -6.24 8.69
CA SER A 350 -16.38 -5.21 8.22
C SER A 350 -17.19 -5.65 7.00
N ILE A 351 -16.60 -6.43 6.09
CA ILE A 351 -17.31 -7.06 4.98
C ILE A 351 -18.28 -8.13 5.50
N ASP A 352 -17.82 -9.02 6.38
CA ASP A 352 -18.66 -10.10 6.94
C ASP A 352 -19.86 -9.55 7.74
N ARG A 353 -19.71 -8.35 8.32
CA ARG A 353 -20.78 -7.61 9.00
C ARG A 353 -21.71 -6.82 8.06
N GLY A 354 -21.43 -6.81 6.76
CA GLY A 354 -22.24 -6.11 5.75
C GLY A 354 -22.10 -4.60 5.74
N LEU A 355 -21.02 -4.03 6.30
CA LEU A 355 -20.81 -2.57 6.38
C LEU A 355 -20.49 -1.92 5.03
N PHE A 356 -20.20 -2.73 4.00
CA PHE A 356 -20.02 -2.28 2.62
C PHE A 356 -21.30 -2.30 1.79
N HIS A 357 -22.39 -2.86 2.32
CA HIS A 357 -23.68 -2.99 1.62
C HIS A 357 -24.54 -1.73 1.71
N TRP A 358 -24.23 -0.85 2.66
CA TRP A 358 -25.01 0.35 2.97
C TRP A 358 -24.10 1.56 3.14
N SER A 359 -24.60 2.74 2.77
CA SER A 359 -24.18 3.97 3.44
C SER A 359 -25.07 4.21 4.65
N GLU A 360 -24.61 5.05 5.57
CA GLU A 360 -25.43 5.51 6.70
C GLU A 360 -26.78 6.05 6.22
N ALA A 361 -26.78 6.95 5.25
CA ALA A 361 -27.99 7.54 4.67
C ALA A 361 -28.93 6.47 4.09
N GLY A 362 -28.39 5.51 3.33
CA GLY A 362 -29.17 4.41 2.76
C GLY A 362 -29.77 3.51 3.83
N PHE A 363 -29.01 3.22 4.89
CA PHE A 363 -29.48 2.40 6.01
C PHE A 363 -30.60 3.12 6.79
N LEU A 364 -30.38 4.37 7.19
CA LEU A 364 -31.36 5.18 7.91
C LEU A 364 -32.68 5.31 7.12
N ARG A 365 -32.58 5.60 5.83
CA ARG A 365 -33.76 5.78 4.96
C ARG A 365 -34.52 4.48 4.72
N TYR A 366 -33.84 3.44 4.24
CA TYR A 366 -34.51 2.25 3.73
C TYR A 366 -34.69 1.14 4.76
N GLN A 367 -33.77 1.03 5.73
CA GLN A 367 -33.84 0.01 6.76
C GLN A 367 -34.54 0.51 8.03
N LEU A 368 -34.33 1.76 8.42
CA LEU A 368 -35.02 2.36 9.58
C LEU A 368 -36.28 3.15 9.23
N GLY A 369 -36.47 3.49 7.95
CA GLY A 369 -37.69 4.18 7.49
C GLY A 369 -37.77 5.64 7.94
N LEU A 370 -36.63 6.27 8.27
CA LEU A 370 -36.58 7.69 8.63
C LEU A 370 -36.89 8.58 7.41
N ASP A 371 -37.45 9.77 7.66
CA ASP A 371 -37.76 10.73 6.60
C ASP A 371 -36.49 11.35 5.99
N ASP A 372 -36.61 11.83 4.75
CA ASP A 372 -35.48 12.33 3.96
C ASP A 372 -34.71 13.48 4.63
N ASP A 373 -35.39 14.36 5.36
CA ASP A 373 -34.76 15.51 6.03
C ASP A 373 -33.99 15.06 7.28
N THR A 374 -34.57 14.17 8.09
CA THR A 374 -33.87 13.55 9.23
C THR A 374 -32.66 12.73 8.78
N VAL A 375 -32.77 12.00 7.68
CA VAL A 375 -31.65 11.22 7.12
C VAL A 375 -30.50 12.13 6.69
N ASP A 376 -30.79 13.20 5.95
CA ASP A 376 -29.76 14.17 5.52
C ASP A 376 -29.15 14.90 6.72
N PHE A 377 -29.97 15.22 7.74
CA PHE A 377 -29.49 15.81 8.99
C PHE A 377 -28.47 14.91 9.72
N LEU A 378 -28.72 13.60 9.79
CA LEU A 378 -27.88 12.64 10.51
C LEU A 378 -26.61 12.23 9.74
N GLY A 379 -26.80 11.73 8.52
CA GLY A 379 -25.73 11.09 7.73
C GLY A 379 -25.45 11.78 6.40
N GLY A 380 -26.12 12.90 6.12
CA GLY A 380 -26.11 13.54 4.81
C GLY A 380 -26.77 12.68 3.72
N SER A 381 -26.49 13.03 2.48
CA SER A 381 -26.93 12.30 1.27
C SER A 381 -25.80 11.43 0.67
N GLY A 382 -24.82 11.05 1.49
CA GLY A 382 -23.63 10.32 1.06
C GLY A 382 -23.90 8.86 0.67
N ASN A 383 -23.02 8.33 -0.18
CA ASN A 383 -23.03 6.94 -0.65
C ASN A 383 -21.70 6.22 -0.39
N SER A 384 -20.99 6.60 0.68
CA SER A 384 -19.79 5.92 1.15
C SER A 384 -20.16 4.68 1.97
N PRO A 385 -19.37 3.59 1.90
CA PRO A 385 -19.53 2.48 2.82
C PRO A 385 -19.16 2.87 4.26
N MET A 386 -19.66 2.14 5.25
CA MET A 386 -19.42 2.38 6.68
C MET A 386 -18.10 1.76 7.16
N TRP A 387 -17.02 2.00 6.40
CA TRP A 387 -15.67 1.50 6.67
C TRP A 387 -14.85 2.53 7.46
N GLU A 388 -15.01 2.50 8.78
CA GLU A 388 -14.56 3.53 9.72
C GLU A 388 -13.07 3.46 10.13
N TYR A 389 -12.18 3.05 9.23
CA TYR A 389 -10.74 3.02 9.54
C TYR A 389 -10.17 4.43 9.80
N ASP A 390 -10.66 5.45 9.07
CA ASP A 390 -10.22 6.83 9.25
C ASP A 390 -10.60 7.35 10.65
N SER A 391 -11.79 7.00 11.16
CA SER A 391 -12.19 7.33 12.54
C SER A 391 -11.18 6.81 13.57
N VAL A 392 -10.58 5.64 13.33
CA VAL A 392 -9.51 5.09 14.19
C VAL A 392 -8.22 5.89 14.06
N TYR A 393 -7.78 6.20 12.84
CA TYR A 393 -6.58 7.00 12.62
C TYR A 393 -6.70 8.40 13.22
N PHE A 394 -7.84 9.06 13.05
CA PHE A 394 -8.09 10.40 13.58
C PHE A 394 -8.27 10.43 15.11
N ALA A 395 -8.52 9.28 15.75
CA ALA A 395 -8.48 9.14 17.20
C ALA A 395 -7.05 9.10 17.78
N ALA A 396 -6.00 9.05 16.94
CA ALA A 396 -4.63 9.03 17.41
C ALA A 396 -4.29 10.25 18.28
N THR A 397 -3.64 9.99 19.41
CA THR A 397 -3.16 11.02 20.35
C THR A 397 -1.71 11.41 20.06
N LYS A 398 -0.99 10.57 19.30
CA LYS A 398 0.39 10.82 18.87
C LYS A 398 0.46 10.77 17.35
N TRP A 399 1.07 11.80 16.78
CA TRP A 399 1.25 11.97 15.35
C TRP A 399 2.69 12.34 15.02
N ARG A 400 3.10 12.05 13.79
CA ARG A 400 4.38 12.48 13.21
C ARG A 400 4.18 13.15 11.88
N THR A 401 5.10 14.03 11.51
CA THR A 401 5.29 14.56 10.15
C THR A 401 6.78 14.44 9.79
N ILE A 402 7.17 14.86 8.59
CA ILE A 402 8.55 14.79 8.11
C ILE A 402 9.20 16.17 8.20
N ASP A 403 10.37 16.22 8.83
CA ASP A 403 11.20 17.42 8.92
C ASP A 403 11.55 17.92 7.51
N LYS A 404 11.50 19.24 7.33
CA LYS A 404 11.74 19.91 6.04
C LYS A 404 10.77 19.47 4.92
N GLY A 405 9.68 18.80 5.24
CA GLY A 405 8.56 18.52 4.36
C GLY A 405 8.45 17.07 3.89
N LEU A 406 7.22 16.61 3.65
CA LEU A 406 6.95 15.23 3.22
C LEU A 406 7.56 14.89 1.86
N SER A 407 7.84 15.86 0.99
CA SER A 407 8.59 15.65 -0.25
C SER A 407 10.05 15.19 -0.01
N SER A 408 10.58 15.24 1.22
CA SER A 408 11.85 14.59 1.57
C SER A 408 11.80 13.08 1.41
N LEU A 409 10.64 12.43 1.65
CA LEU A 409 10.48 10.98 1.49
C LEU A 409 10.69 10.51 0.04
N PRO A 410 9.95 11.01 -0.98
CA PRO A 410 10.24 10.64 -2.36
C PRO A 410 11.61 11.15 -2.82
N ARG A 411 12.09 12.31 -2.36
CA ARG A 411 13.43 12.82 -2.72
C ARG A 411 14.55 11.84 -2.35
N ALA A 412 14.42 11.13 -1.22
CA ALA A 412 15.39 10.13 -0.79
C ALA A 412 15.54 8.94 -1.76
N PHE A 413 14.60 8.73 -2.70
CA PHE A 413 14.74 7.75 -3.77
C PHE A 413 15.58 8.25 -4.95
N THR A 414 15.80 9.57 -5.09
CA THR A 414 16.42 10.15 -6.30
C THR A 414 17.72 9.46 -6.72
N PRO A 415 18.72 9.24 -5.84
CA PRO A 415 19.96 8.58 -6.24
C PRO A 415 19.79 7.14 -6.70
N HIS A 416 18.69 6.49 -6.33
CA HIS A 416 18.41 5.09 -6.63
C HIS A 416 17.60 4.90 -7.91
N VAL A 417 16.99 5.96 -8.46
CA VAL A 417 16.11 5.88 -9.64
C VAL A 417 16.52 6.80 -10.79
N GLN A 418 17.38 7.80 -10.55
CA GLN A 418 17.71 8.85 -11.53
C GLN A 418 18.19 8.32 -12.88
N ASP A 419 18.89 7.19 -12.92
CA ASP A 419 19.44 6.61 -14.15
C ASP A 419 18.45 5.66 -14.86
N LYS A 420 17.28 5.41 -14.25
CA LYS A 420 16.24 4.47 -14.71
C LYS A 420 14.85 5.12 -14.73
N ILE A 421 14.79 6.44 -14.92
CA ILE A 421 13.52 7.20 -14.98
C ILE A 421 13.49 8.13 -16.19
N THR A 422 12.31 8.25 -16.81
CA THR A 422 12.01 9.27 -17.82
C THR A 422 10.92 10.20 -17.30
N TYR A 423 11.25 11.48 -17.16
CA TYR A 423 10.31 12.53 -16.75
C TYR A 423 9.54 13.12 -17.94
N GLY A 424 8.40 13.74 -17.65
CA GLY A 424 7.56 14.44 -18.64
C GLY A 424 6.87 13.56 -19.67
N ARG A 425 6.93 12.22 -19.54
CA ARG A 425 6.35 11.29 -20.51
C ARG A 425 4.96 10.86 -20.05
N LYS A 426 3.93 11.33 -20.76
CA LYS A 426 2.52 11.03 -20.50
C LYS A 426 2.12 9.78 -21.27
N ILE A 427 1.99 8.64 -20.57
CA ILE A 427 1.40 7.44 -21.16
C ILE A 427 -0.06 7.70 -21.50
N ASP A 428 -0.48 7.30 -22.70
CA ASP A 428 -1.85 7.43 -23.22
C ASP A 428 -2.49 6.09 -23.60
N GLY A 429 -1.76 4.98 -23.42
CA GLY A 429 -2.26 3.65 -23.76
C GLY A 429 -1.37 2.50 -23.33
N LEU A 430 -1.99 1.32 -23.27
CA LEU A 430 -1.37 0.01 -23.16
C LEU A 430 -1.84 -0.86 -24.32
N MET A 431 -0.95 -1.67 -24.88
CA MET A 431 -1.30 -2.70 -25.86
C MET A 431 -0.62 -4.01 -25.49
N PHE A 432 -1.31 -5.13 -25.68
CA PHE A 432 -0.72 -6.44 -25.47
C PHE A 432 -0.48 -7.13 -26.80
N ASN A 433 0.74 -7.63 -26.99
CA ASN A 433 1.13 -8.37 -28.16
C ASN A 433 1.09 -9.87 -27.83
N GLU A 434 0.09 -10.58 -28.34
CA GLU A 434 -0.06 -12.02 -28.10
C GLU A 434 1.09 -12.85 -28.69
N THR A 435 1.73 -12.37 -29.75
CA THR A 435 2.82 -13.10 -30.41
C THR A 435 4.10 -13.06 -29.57
N THR A 436 4.43 -11.90 -29.01
CA THR A 436 5.63 -11.74 -28.17
C THR A 436 5.34 -11.95 -26.69
N SER A 437 4.06 -12.03 -26.29
CA SER A 437 3.61 -12.02 -24.90
C SER A 437 4.15 -10.82 -24.12
N LYS A 438 4.18 -9.64 -24.75
CA LYS A 438 4.67 -8.38 -24.16
C LYS A 438 3.61 -7.31 -24.11
N VAL A 439 3.79 -6.37 -23.19
CA VAL A 439 2.97 -5.17 -23.07
C VAL A 439 3.74 -3.96 -23.61
N SER A 440 3.09 -3.17 -24.47
CA SER A 440 3.58 -1.90 -24.98
C SER A 440 2.96 -0.74 -24.20
N LEU A 441 3.80 0.18 -23.73
CA LEU A 441 3.36 1.48 -23.24
C LEU A 441 3.35 2.46 -24.41
N THR A 442 2.27 3.23 -24.61
CA THR A 442 2.18 4.22 -25.69
C THR A 442 2.19 5.65 -25.15
N TRP A 443 2.79 6.57 -25.89
CA TRP A 443 2.77 8.01 -25.61
C TRP A 443 2.92 8.83 -26.89
N ARG A 444 2.80 10.16 -26.76
CA ARG A 444 3.10 11.12 -27.82
C ARG A 444 4.08 12.16 -27.30
N ASP A 445 5.08 12.51 -28.09
CA ASP A 445 6.04 13.54 -27.71
C ASP A 445 5.39 14.94 -27.82
N SER A 446 4.52 15.14 -28.81
CA SER A 446 3.63 16.29 -28.91
C SER A 446 2.15 15.86 -28.85
N PRO A 447 1.27 16.59 -28.13
CA PRO A 447 -0.16 16.26 -28.04
C PRO A 447 -0.88 16.16 -29.39
N LEU A 448 -0.37 16.82 -30.44
CA LEU A 448 -0.96 16.85 -31.77
C LEU A 448 -0.37 15.80 -32.73
N ASP A 449 0.58 14.99 -32.28
CA ASP A 449 1.14 13.94 -33.13
C ASP A 449 0.07 12.93 -33.51
N ALA A 450 -0.03 12.60 -34.81
CA ALA A 450 -1.02 11.66 -35.30
C ALA A 450 -0.72 10.21 -34.87
N VAL A 451 0.57 9.85 -34.79
CA VAL A 451 1.04 8.49 -34.47
C VAL A 451 1.66 8.47 -33.08
N ALA A 452 1.26 7.51 -32.25
CA ALA A 452 1.86 7.31 -30.93
C ALA A 452 3.21 6.60 -31.07
N GLN A 453 4.15 6.97 -30.22
CA GLN A 453 5.34 6.18 -29.93
C GLN A 453 4.96 5.03 -29.00
N SER A 454 5.75 3.96 -29.00
CA SER A 454 5.54 2.84 -28.08
C SER A 454 6.83 2.16 -27.70
N GLU A 455 6.82 1.53 -26.52
CA GLU A 455 7.94 0.76 -26.00
C GLU A 455 7.45 -0.52 -25.32
N GLU A 456 8.07 -1.64 -25.66
CA GLU A 456 7.70 -2.97 -25.15
C GLU A 456 8.45 -3.35 -23.86
N TYR A 457 7.69 -4.04 -22.99
CA TYR A 457 8.12 -4.59 -21.71
C TYR A 457 7.53 -5.99 -21.53
N ASP A 458 8.20 -6.84 -20.75
CA ASP A 458 7.67 -8.15 -20.39
C ASP A 458 6.48 -8.00 -19.42
N TYR A 459 6.56 -7.05 -18.49
CA TYR A 459 5.45 -6.66 -17.60
C TYR A 459 5.39 -5.14 -17.41
N ALA A 460 4.20 -4.64 -17.09
CA ALA A 460 3.96 -3.26 -16.70
C ALA A 460 3.28 -3.18 -15.32
N LEU A 461 3.89 -2.48 -14.37
CA LEU A 461 3.21 -2.04 -13.15
C LEU A 461 2.68 -0.62 -13.34
N VAL A 462 1.38 -0.44 -13.27
CA VAL A 462 0.71 0.84 -13.50
C VAL A 462 0.35 1.46 -12.17
N SER A 463 1.11 2.49 -11.78
CA SER A 463 0.90 3.30 -10.59
C SER A 463 0.04 4.55 -10.83
N ALA A 464 -0.31 4.83 -12.08
CA ALA A 464 -1.19 5.94 -12.41
C ALA A 464 -2.61 5.70 -11.86
N PRO A 465 -3.28 6.74 -11.31
CA PRO A 465 -4.62 6.58 -10.76
C PRO A 465 -5.64 6.28 -11.87
N PHE A 466 -6.70 5.54 -11.55
CA PHE A 466 -7.76 5.21 -12.51
C PHE A 466 -8.51 6.41 -13.10
N SER A 467 -8.49 7.56 -12.42
CA SER A 467 -8.96 8.84 -12.96
C SER A 467 -8.19 9.25 -14.24
N LYS A 468 -6.94 8.82 -14.41
CA LYS A 468 -6.15 9.00 -15.64
C LYS A 468 -6.18 7.78 -16.55
N VAL A 469 -6.03 6.59 -15.99
CA VAL A 469 -6.00 5.34 -16.79
C VAL A 469 -7.29 5.15 -17.59
N ARG A 470 -8.45 5.60 -17.08
CA ARG A 470 -9.73 5.51 -17.83
C ARG A 470 -9.79 6.33 -19.12
N LEU A 471 -8.80 7.20 -19.36
CA LEU A 471 -8.66 7.97 -20.59
C LEU A 471 -7.76 7.29 -21.62
N TRP A 472 -7.09 6.20 -21.23
CA TRP A 472 -6.12 5.51 -22.07
C TRP A 472 -6.78 4.58 -23.09
N ARG A 473 -6.05 4.27 -24.17
CA ARG A 473 -6.34 3.13 -25.04
C ARG A 473 -5.83 1.86 -24.37
N MET A 474 -6.71 0.92 -24.04
CA MET A 474 -6.37 -0.25 -23.23
C MET A 474 -6.74 -1.55 -23.95
N PRO A 475 -6.07 -2.68 -23.63
CA PRO A 475 -6.57 -3.99 -23.99
C PRO A 475 -7.96 -4.23 -23.38
N ALA A 476 -8.69 -5.19 -23.94
CA ALA A 476 -9.99 -5.59 -23.41
C ALA A 476 -9.82 -6.45 -22.14
N TYR A 477 -9.58 -5.80 -21.00
CA TYR A 477 -9.57 -6.43 -19.68
C TYR A 477 -10.90 -7.09 -19.33
N SER A 478 -10.89 -7.97 -18.33
CA SER A 478 -12.08 -8.56 -17.76
C SER A 478 -13.14 -7.49 -17.45
N SER A 479 -14.42 -7.85 -17.56
CA SER A 479 -15.54 -6.93 -17.32
C SER A 479 -15.44 -6.26 -15.94
N LEU A 480 -14.96 -6.99 -14.93
CA LEU A 480 -14.80 -6.46 -13.58
C LEU A 480 -13.70 -5.39 -13.51
N LEU A 481 -12.51 -5.67 -14.06
CA LEU A 481 -11.39 -4.72 -14.06
C LEU A 481 -11.68 -3.50 -14.96
N SER A 482 -12.30 -3.72 -16.12
CA SER A 482 -12.74 -2.64 -17.02
C SER A 482 -13.71 -1.68 -16.34
N ARG A 483 -14.68 -2.20 -15.57
CA ARG A 483 -15.58 -1.37 -14.76
C ARG A 483 -14.83 -0.65 -13.65
N ALA A 484 -13.96 -1.34 -12.91
CA ALA A 484 -13.18 -0.71 -11.86
C ALA A 484 -12.37 0.50 -12.37
N ILE A 485 -11.66 0.34 -13.49
CA ILE A 485 -10.89 1.43 -14.12
C ILE A 485 -11.82 2.59 -14.48
N SER A 486 -12.95 2.31 -15.14
CA SER A 486 -13.84 3.34 -15.68
C SER A 486 -14.72 4.04 -14.64
N THR A 487 -15.06 3.39 -13.52
CA THR A 487 -16.09 3.90 -12.59
C THR A 487 -15.64 4.10 -11.14
N LEU A 488 -14.47 3.62 -10.72
CA LEU A 488 -13.98 3.83 -9.35
C LEU A 488 -14.02 5.33 -9.00
N ASN A 489 -14.70 5.67 -7.91
CA ASN A 489 -14.88 7.06 -7.52
C ASN A 489 -13.64 7.64 -6.84
N TYR A 490 -13.40 8.94 -7.05
CA TYR A 490 -12.35 9.70 -6.41
C TYR A 490 -12.94 10.95 -5.74
N GLN A 491 -12.38 11.32 -4.58
CA GLN A 491 -12.67 12.57 -3.90
C GLN A 491 -11.70 13.67 -4.34
N GLN A 492 -12.08 14.90 -4.02
CA GLN A 492 -11.32 16.10 -4.32
C GLN A 492 -10.94 16.84 -3.04
N SER A 493 -9.80 17.53 -3.10
CA SER A 493 -9.37 18.51 -2.13
C SER A 493 -8.64 19.69 -2.79
N CYS A 494 -8.84 20.88 -2.23
CA CYS A 494 -8.03 22.05 -2.54
C CYS A 494 -7.36 22.64 -1.30
N LYS A 495 -6.12 23.10 -1.48
CA LYS A 495 -5.28 23.68 -0.44
C LYS A 495 -4.69 25.01 -0.89
N ILE A 496 -4.60 25.95 0.05
CA ILE A 496 -3.91 27.24 -0.14
C ILE A 496 -2.93 27.48 1.00
N ALA A 497 -1.67 27.66 0.63
CA ALA A 497 -0.58 28.07 1.51
C ALA A 497 -0.34 29.57 1.38
N LEU A 498 -0.22 30.29 2.49
CA LEU A 498 0.02 31.73 2.55
C LEU A 498 1.30 32.01 3.32
N HIS A 499 2.18 32.82 2.72
CA HIS A 499 3.48 33.16 3.29
C HIS A 499 3.46 34.51 4.01
N TYR A 500 4.00 34.51 5.23
CA TYR A 500 4.06 35.66 6.12
C TYR A 500 5.48 35.99 6.54
N LYS A 501 5.77 37.28 6.76
CA LYS A 501 7.09 37.81 7.15
C LYS A 501 7.59 37.24 8.47
N THR A 502 6.66 36.96 9.39
CA THR A 502 6.94 36.40 10.71
C THR A 502 5.85 35.39 11.08
N ARG A 503 6.13 34.58 12.10
CA ARG A 503 5.17 33.66 12.73
C ARG A 503 4.28 34.39 13.74
N PHE A 504 3.66 35.49 13.31
CA PHE A 504 2.94 36.42 14.20
C PHE A 504 1.85 35.73 15.05
N TRP A 505 1.28 34.62 14.56
CA TRP A 505 0.28 33.80 15.27
C TRP A 505 0.82 33.18 16.57
N GLU A 506 2.14 33.05 16.73
CA GLU A 506 2.80 32.53 17.94
C GLU A 506 3.01 33.62 19.02
N SER A 507 2.87 34.89 18.68
CA SER A 507 3.11 36.03 19.58
C SER A 507 1.88 36.89 19.86
N GLN A 508 0.71 36.49 19.36
CA GLN A 508 -0.56 37.15 19.71
C GLN A 508 -0.94 36.86 21.17
N GLU A 509 -1.91 37.61 21.70
CA GLU A 509 -2.48 37.42 23.05
C GLU A 509 -2.90 35.97 23.31
N ASN A 510 -3.51 35.33 22.30
CA ASN A 510 -3.85 33.91 22.28
C ASN A 510 -2.93 33.19 21.27
N PRO A 511 -1.72 32.78 21.67
CA PRO A 511 -0.73 32.26 20.74
C PRO A 511 -1.12 30.87 20.24
N ILE A 512 -0.84 30.59 18.96
CA ILE A 512 -1.12 29.32 18.30
C ILE A 512 0.18 28.59 18.00
N PHE A 513 0.38 27.42 18.61
CA PHE A 513 1.56 26.58 18.39
C PHE A 513 1.15 25.28 17.67
N GLY A 514 1.27 25.28 16.34
CA GLY A 514 0.81 24.18 15.48
C GLY A 514 -0.71 23.94 15.57
N GLY A 515 -1.16 22.79 15.05
CA GLY A 515 -2.58 22.39 15.07
C GLY A 515 -3.35 22.80 13.82
N CYS A 516 -4.49 22.14 13.62
CA CYS A 516 -5.48 22.50 12.61
C CYS A 516 -6.79 22.90 13.29
N GLY A 517 -7.28 24.09 12.96
CA GLY A 517 -8.61 24.57 13.32
C GLY A 517 -9.58 24.51 12.14
N SER A 518 -10.80 24.97 12.38
CA SER A 518 -11.85 25.12 11.36
C SER A 518 -12.47 26.52 11.45
N THR A 519 -13.16 26.93 10.39
CA THR A 519 -13.93 28.19 10.38
C THR A 519 -15.32 27.94 9.85
N ASP A 520 -16.23 28.85 10.14
CA ASP A 520 -17.55 28.95 9.49
C ASP A 520 -17.51 29.76 8.18
N ILE A 521 -16.37 30.36 7.84
CA ILE A 521 -16.17 31.08 6.58
C ILE A 521 -16.30 30.09 5.40
N PRO A 522 -17.24 30.33 4.46
CA PRO A 522 -17.44 29.46 3.31
C PRO A 522 -16.14 29.27 2.50
N GLY A 523 -15.85 28.02 2.11
CA GLY A 523 -14.73 27.64 1.24
C GLY A 523 -13.32 27.73 1.86
N VAL A 524 -13.19 28.02 3.16
CA VAL A 524 -11.91 27.92 3.88
C VAL A 524 -11.63 26.48 4.33
N GLY A 525 -12.62 25.80 4.91
CA GLY A 525 -12.45 24.47 5.49
C GLY A 525 -11.61 24.51 6.75
N SER A 526 -10.43 23.87 6.73
CA SER A 526 -9.48 23.88 7.85
C SER A 526 -8.35 24.89 7.65
N VAL A 527 -7.87 25.46 8.76
CA VAL A 527 -6.69 26.32 8.83
C VAL A 527 -5.63 25.61 9.66
N CYS A 528 -4.47 25.30 9.09
CA CYS A 528 -3.41 24.54 9.77
C CYS A 528 -2.12 25.35 9.90
N TYR A 529 -1.54 25.31 11.10
CA TYR A 529 -0.31 26.02 11.44
C TYR A 529 0.88 25.05 11.45
N PRO A 530 2.08 25.49 11.05
CA PRO A 530 3.24 24.62 11.03
C PRO A 530 3.58 24.01 12.40
N ALA A 531 3.83 22.70 12.43
CA ALA A 531 4.29 21.98 13.62
C ALA A 531 5.83 22.02 13.80
N TYR A 532 6.53 22.75 12.93
CA TYR A 532 7.98 22.90 12.92
C TYR A 532 8.39 24.35 13.16
N GLN A 533 9.65 24.56 13.58
CA GLN A 533 10.23 25.88 13.87
C GLN A 533 9.35 26.76 14.77
N ILE A 534 8.71 26.14 15.77
CA ILE A 534 7.91 26.82 16.78
C ILE A 534 8.82 27.76 17.60
N ASN A 535 8.35 28.96 17.90
CA ASN A 535 9.07 30.05 18.56
C ASN A 535 10.22 30.66 17.73
N SER A 536 10.30 30.37 16.42
CA SER A 536 11.24 31.06 15.54
C SER A 536 10.71 32.44 15.14
N THR A 537 11.62 33.38 14.89
CA THR A 537 11.29 34.76 14.50
C THR A 537 11.28 34.97 12.98
N GLY A 538 11.65 33.95 12.21
CA GLY A 538 11.71 34.00 10.75
C GLY A 538 10.32 33.95 10.09
N PRO A 539 10.29 33.98 8.74
CA PRO A 539 9.06 33.83 7.99
C PRO A 539 8.38 32.48 8.25
N GLY A 540 7.08 32.41 7.97
CA GLY A 540 6.30 31.19 8.14
C GLY A 540 5.16 31.07 7.15
N VAL A 541 4.70 29.83 6.94
CA VAL A 541 3.65 29.52 5.96
C VAL A 541 2.45 28.88 6.66
N ILE A 542 1.31 29.56 6.66
CA ILE A 542 0.05 29.00 7.15
C ILE A 542 -0.62 28.26 5.99
N LEU A 543 -1.14 27.05 6.26
CA LEU A 543 -2.12 26.44 5.36
C LEU A 543 -3.46 27.13 5.64
N GLY A 544 -3.72 28.23 4.94
CA GLY A 544 -4.87 29.09 5.16
C GLY A 544 -6.20 28.44 4.78
N SER A 545 -6.16 27.44 3.92
CA SER A 545 -7.33 26.63 3.57
C SER A 545 -6.94 25.19 3.26
N TYR A 546 -7.74 24.27 3.77
CA TYR A 546 -7.81 22.87 3.35
C TYR A 546 -9.29 22.47 3.27
N THR A 547 -9.78 22.35 2.04
CA THR A 547 -11.15 21.94 1.74
C THR A 547 -11.15 20.60 1.03
N SER A 548 -12.21 19.81 1.22
CA SER A 548 -12.44 18.54 0.53
C SER A 548 -13.90 18.44 0.03
N GLY A 549 -14.19 17.44 -0.81
CA GLY A 549 -15.53 17.14 -1.28
C GLY A 549 -16.16 18.24 -2.13
N THR A 550 -17.47 18.43 -1.98
CA THR A 550 -18.26 19.41 -2.76
C THR A 550 -17.72 20.84 -2.65
N PRO A 551 -17.40 21.38 -1.45
CA PRO A 551 -16.79 22.71 -1.35
C PRO A 551 -15.49 22.84 -2.15
N ALA A 552 -14.66 21.80 -2.12
CA ALA A 552 -13.39 21.80 -2.84
C ALA A 552 -13.58 21.85 -4.37
N ARG A 553 -14.67 21.28 -4.91
CA ARG A 553 -15.02 21.44 -6.34
C ARG A 553 -15.39 22.89 -6.68
N SER A 554 -16.19 23.53 -5.83
CA SER A 554 -16.61 24.92 -6.03
C SER A 554 -15.41 25.88 -6.05
N VAL A 555 -14.49 25.74 -5.09
CA VAL A 555 -13.29 26.60 -5.04
C VAL A 555 -12.21 26.24 -6.07
N ALA A 556 -12.29 25.04 -6.66
CA ALA A 556 -11.42 24.66 -7.77
C ALA A 556 -11.77 25.41 -9.07
N ALA A 557 -13.05 25.75 -9.26
CA ALA A 557 -13.55 26.49 -10.41
C ALA A 557 -13.22 28.00 -10.38
N LEU A 558 -12.86 28.53 -9.21
CA LEU A 558 -12.40 29.91 -9.08
C LEU A 558 -11.06 30.12 -9.76
N SER A 559 -10.81 31.37 -10.20
CA SER A 559 -9.46 31.81 -10.54
C SER A 559 -8.55 31.65 -9.32
N GLU A 560 -7.24 31.48 -9.56
CA GLU A 560 -6.27 31.37 -8.47
C GLU A 560 -6.27 32.63 -7.60
N GLU A 561 -6.27 33.81 -8.23
CA GLU A 561 -6.25 35.10 -7.54
C GLU A 561 -7.50 35.30 -6.66
N ASP A 562 -8.70 35.00 -7.16
CA ASP A 562 -9.94 35.13 -6.39
C ASP A 562 -9.94 34.23 -5.17
N HIS A 563 -9.52 32.97 -5.34
CA HIS A 563 -9.48 32.01 -4.24
C HIS A 563 -8.43 32.43 -3.20
N VAL A 564 -7.23 32.86 -3.61
CA VAL A 564 -6.20 33.37 -2.68
C VAL A 564 -6.67 34.61 -1.95
N ALA A 565 -7.27 35.58 -2.65
CA ALA A 565 -7.78 36.81 -2.03
C ALA A 565 -8.89 36.50 -1.02
N MET A 566 -9.73 35.50 -1.31
CA MET A 566 -10.74 35.00 -0.38
C MET A 566 -10.11 34.41 0.89
N ILE A 567 -9.10 33.55 0.77
CA ILE A 567 -8.44 32.97 1.94
C ILE A 567 -7.66 34.03 2.72
N GLN A 568 -7.03 34.99 2.05
CA GLN A 568 -6.34 36.08 2.74
C GLN A 568 -7.31 36.95 3.56
N ARG A 569 -8.49 37.28 3.02
CA ARG A 569 -9.55 37.96 3.80
C ARG A 569 -9.99 37.13 5.01
N ALA A 570 -10.12 35.82 4.83
CA ALA A 570 -10.43 34.93 5.95
C ALA A 570 -9.34 34.94 7.02
N MET A 571 -8.06 35.01 6.65
CA MET A 571 -6.97 35.14 7.63
C MET A 571 -7.03 36.47 8.39
N VAL A 572 -7.49 37.56 7.77
CA VAL A 572 -7.76 38.83 8.47
C VAL A 572 -8.92 38.68 9.46
N GLU A 573 -10.00 37.97 9.11
CA GLU A 573 -11.09 37.69 10.07
C GLU A 573 -10.63 36.82 11.25
N VAL A 574 -9.71 35.88 11.02
CA VAL A 574 -9.15 35.03 12.08
C VAL A 574 -8.16 35.79 12.95
N HIS A 575 -7.26 36.57 12.34
CA HIS A 575 -6.07 37.11 13.02
C HIS A 575 -6.08 38.63 13.27
N GLY A 576 -7.00 39.37 12.66
CA GLY A 576 -7.01 40.83 12.60
C GLY A 576 -6.07 41.39 11.52
N ASP A 577 -5.95 42.72 11.49
CA ASP A 577 -5.22 43.48 10.47
C ASP A 577 -3.74 43.09 10.33
N ILE A 578 -3.14 42.53 11.38
CA ILE A 578 -1.78 42.01 11.35
C ILE A 578 -1.57 40.94 10.26
N ALA A 579 -2.60 40.17 9.88
CA ALA A 579 -2.50 39.25 8.76
C ALA A 579 -2.23 40.00 7.43
N THR A 580 -2.82 41.17 7.22
CA THR A 580 -2.53 42.02 6.05
C THR A 580 -1.12 42.58 6.13
N GLU A 581 -0.71 43.09 7.30
CA GLU A 581 0.62 43.69 7.50
C GLU A 581 1.77 42.69 7.28
N GLN A 582 1.56 41.45 7.73
CA GLN A 582 2.56 40.38 7.69
C GLN A 582 2.53 39.59 6.39
N TRP A 583 1.45 39.63 5.61
CA TRP A 583 1.39 38.91 4.35
C TRP A 583 2.42 39.44 3.35
N THR A 584 3.10 38.52 2.68
CA THR A 584 4.17 38.86 1.73
C THR A 584 3.67 38.96 0.29
N GLY A 585 2.43 38.58 0.02
CA GLY A 585 1.91 38.38 -1.34
C GLY A 585 2.25 37.01 -1.93
N LEU A 586 3.14 36.23 -1.32
CA LEU A 586 3.52 34.90 -1.80
C LEU A 586 2.53 33.84 -1.30
N TYR A 587 2.18 32.90 -2.19
CA TYR A 587 1.24 31.82 -1.91
C TYR A 587 1.49 30.61 -2.83
N ASP A 588 0.84 29.49 -2.54
CA ASP A 588 0.68 28.36 -3.46
C ASP A 588 -0.71 27.77 -3.33
N ARG A 589 -1.29 27.33 -4.45
CA ARG A 589 -2.61 26.72 -4.52
C ARG A 589 -2.52 25.37 -5.23
N GLN A 590 -3.08 24.34 -4.62
CA GLN A 590 -3.21 23.03 -5.23
C GLN A 590 -4.64 22.53 -5.07
N CYS A 591 -5.37 22.43 -6.18
CA CYS A 591 -6.63 21.70 -6.24
C CYS A 591 -6.41 20.40 -7.03
N TRP A 592 -6.71 19.25 -6.43
CA TRP A 592 -6.37 17.96 -7.02
C TRP A 592 -7.31 17.48 -8.13
N GLU A 593 -8.58 17.92 -8.11
CA GLU A 593 -9.57 17.63 -9.18
C GLU A 593 -9.08 18.06 -10.56
N VAL A 594 -8.46 19.25 -10.64
CA VAL A 594 -7.98 19.86 -11.89
C VAL A 594 -6.48 19.65 -12.12
N ASP A 595 -5.84 18.81 -11.31
CA ASP A 595 -4.46 18.43 -11.52
C ASP A 595 -4.33 17.57 -12.79
N GLU A 596 -3.49 18.01 -13.73
CA GLU A 596 -3.31 17.38 -15.03
C GLU A 596 -2.84 15.91 -14.91
N HIS A 597 -2.16 15.55 -13.82
CA HIS A 597 -1.52 14.24 -13.65
C HIS A 597 -2.28 13.32 -12.70
N GLN A 598 -3.20 13.86 -11.88
CA GLN A 598 -3.92 13.09 -10.88
C GLN A 598 -5.45 13.07 -11.08
N ALA A 599 -6.09 14.17 -11.49
CA ALA A 599 -7.56 14.29 -11.61
C ALA A 599 -8.34 13.69 -10.42
N GLY A 600 -7.96 14.10 -9.21
CA GLY A 600 -8.51 13.60 -7.97
C GLY A 600 -7.48 13.59 -6.84
N ALA A 601 -7.97 13.79 -5.61
CA ALA A 601 -7.14 13.81 -4.41
C ALA A 601 -6.86 12.41 -3.87
N TRP A 602 -7.87 11.54 -3.83
CA TRP A 602 -7.75 10.13 -3.42
C TRP A 602 -8.94 9.29 -3.90
N ALA A 603 -8.73 7.98 -4.04
CA ALA A 603 -9.82 7.04 -4.25
C ALA A 603 -10.81 7.09 -3.08
N SER A 604 -12.10 7.10 -3.38
CA SER A 604 -13.17 7.12 -2.39
C SER A 604 -14.31 6.27 -2.93
N PRO A 605 -14.18 4.94 -2.85
CA PRO A 605 -15.16 4.03 -3.43
C PRO A 605 -16.55 4.32 -2.87
N THR A 606 -17.56 4.27 -3.74
CA THR A 606 -18.96 4.28 -3.31
C THR A 606 -19.37 2.90 -2.81
N ILE A 607 -20.54 2.77 -2.18
CA ILE A 607 -21.13 1.49 -1.73
C ILE A 607 -20.89 0.37 -2.75
N GLY A 608 -20.40 -0.77 -2.27
CA GLY A 608 -20.11 -1.97 -3.06
C GLY A 608 -18.87 -1.91 -3.96
N GLN A 609 -18.30 -0.75 -4.29
CA GLN A 609 -17.17 -0.68 -5.23
C GLN A 609 -15.91 -1.37 -4.68
N GLN A 610 -15.56 -1.12 -3.41
CA GLN A 610 -14.32 -1.65 -2.82
C GLN A 610 -14.31 -3.18 -2.76
N GLU A 611 -15.31 -3.78 -2.12
CA GLU A 611 -15.49 -5.23 -2.03
C GLU A 611 -15.57 -5.90 -3.41
N LEU A 612 -16.23 -5.24 -4.38
CA LEU A 612 -16.40 -5.79 -5.71
C LEU A 612 -15.10 -5.73 -6.54
N TYR A 613 -14.31 -4.65 -6.43
CA TYR A 613 -13.19 -4.40 -7.33
C TYR A 613 -11.83 -4.87 -6.80
N ILE A 614 -11.60 -4.93 -5.49
CA ILE A 614 -10.33 -5.42 -4.91
C ILE A 614 -9.90 -6.78 -5.50
N PRO A 615 -10.79 -7.79 -5.62
CA PRO A 615 -10.41 -9.08 -6.20
C PRO A 615 -9.90 -8.99 -7.65
N ALA A 616 -10.30 -7.96 -8.42
CA ALA A 616 -9.80 -7.74 -9.77
C ALA A 616 -8.38 -7.19 -9.79
N TYR A 617 -7.98 -6.39 -8.80
CA TYR A 617 -6.64 -5.81 -8.72
C TYR A 617 -5.56 -6.84 -8.38
N HIS A 618 -5.97 -7.98 -7.83
CA HIS A 618 -5.11 -9.10 -7.45
C HIS A 618 -4.87 -10.10 -8.60
N LYS A 619 -5.24 -9.73 -9.83
CA LYS A 619 -5.03 -10.53 -11.04
C LYS A 619 -4.10 -9.80 -11.98
N THR A 620 -3.14 -10.52 -12.55
CA THR A 620 -2.37 -10.02 -13.69
C THR A 620 -3.13 -10.35 -14.95
N GLU A 621 -3.51 -9.31 -15.70
CA GLU A 621 -4.14 -9.43 -17.00
C GLU A 621 -3.23 -8.76 -18.03
N PHE A 622 -2.94 -9.44 -19.15
CA PHE A 622 -2.09 -8.90 -20.22
C PHE A 622 -0.72 -8.36 -19.73
N ASN A 623 -0.09 -9.11 -18.83
CA ASN A 623 1.15 -8.75 -18.13
C ASN A 623 1.13 -7.36 -17.46
N THR A 624 -0.06 -6.88 -17.12
CA THR A 624 -0.28 -5.59 -16.47
C THR A 624 -0.73 -5.81 -15.04
N ILE A 625 -0.13 -5.07 -14.10
CA ILE A 625 -0.46 -5.09 -12.68
C ILE A 625 -0.74 -3.66 -12.24
N PHE A 626 -1.93 -3.39 -11.73
CA PHE A 626 -2.26 -2.06 -11.19
C PHE A 626 -1.81 -1.98 -9.73
N ILE A 627 -1.14 -0.88 -9.37
CA ILE A 627 -0.65 -0.56 -8.03
C ILE A 627 -0.99 0.88 -7.67
N GLY A 628 -1.00 1.19 -6.37
CA GLY A 628 -1.34 2.51 -5.85
C GLY A 628 -2.44 2.46 -4.80
N GLU A 629 -2.65 3.58 -4.12
CA GLU A 629 -3.58 3.66 -2.98
C GLU A 629 -5.02 3.25 -3.33
N HIS A 630 -5.42 3.45 -4.58
CA HIS A 630 -6.74 3.12 -5.11
C HIS A 630 -6.98 1.61 -5.28
N THR A 631 -5.92 0.81 -5.15
CA THR A 631 -5.96 -0.66 -5.17
C THR A 631 -5.73 -1.27 -3.79
N SER A 632 -5.80 -0.46 -2.73
CA SER A 632 -5.68 -0.88 -1.32
C SER A 632 -7.03 -0.76 -0.59
N ILE A 633 -7.06 -1.14 0.69
CA ILE A 633 -8.27 -1.13 1.54
C ILE A 633 -8.42 0.12 2.42
N THR A 634 -7.34 0.89 2.57
CA THR A 634 -7.35 2.21 3.20
C THR A 634 -6.97 3.21 2.12
N HIS A 635 -7.65 4.34 2.04
CA HIS A 635 -7.43 5.32 0.99
C HIS A 635 -6.91 6.64 1.58
N ALA A 636 -6.34 7.49 0.73
CA ALA A 636 -5.74 8.79 1.12
C ALA A 636 -4.44 8.74 1.96
N TRP A 637 -3.87 7.56 2.23
CA TRP A 637 -2.65 7.40 3.03
C TRP A 637 -1.45 6.88 2.23
N ILE A 638 -0.24 7.30 2.59
CA ILE A 638 1.01 6.80 1.97
C ILE A 638 1.17 5.30 2.21
N PHE A 639 0.82 4.81 3.41
CA PHE A 639 0.84 3.37 3.74
C PHE A 639 0.15 2.54 2.64
N SER A 640 -1.04 2.95 2.22
CA SER A 640 -1.86 2.27 1.22
C SER A 640 -1.16 2.16 -0.14
N ALA A 641 -0.38 3.16 -0.54
CA ALA A 641 0.44 3.09 -1.75
C ALA A 641 1.62 2.12 -1.59
N LEU A 642 2.28 2.10 -0.43
CA LEU A 642 3.40 1.19 -0.16
C LEU A 642 2.94 -0.27 -0.06
N GLU A 643 1.83 -0.50 0.63
CA GLU A 643 1.17 -1.80 0.76
C GLU A 643 0.81 -2.36 -0.62
N SER A 644 0.11 -1.57 -1.43
CA SER A 644 -0.26 -1.99 -2.79
C SER A 644 0.96 -2.27 -3.67
N ALA A 645 2.05 -1.49 -3.54
CA ALA A 645 3.29 -1.77 -4.25
C ALA A 645 3.94 -3.09 -3.80
N THR A 646 3.87 -3.41 -2.50
CA THR A 646 4.38 -4.67 -1.95
C THR A 646 3.59 -5.85 -2.49
N ARG A 647 2.26 -5.75 -2.47
CA ARG A 647 1.34 -6.71 -3.06
C ARG A 647 1.59 -6.90 -4.56
N GLY A 648 1.65 -5.82 -5.34
CA GLY A 648 1.86 -5.88 -6.79
C GLY A 648 3.23 -6.42 -7.19
N THR A 649 4.26 -6.13 -6.40
CA THR A 649 5.61 -6.68 -6.63
C THR A 649 5.65 -8.17 -6.29
N ALA A 650 5.02 -8.60 -5.18
CA ALA A 650 4.88 -10.02 -4.87
C ALA A 650 4.11 -10.75 -5.98
N GLN A 651 3.01 -10.18 -6.48
CA GLN A 651 2.24 -10.71 -7.60
C GLN A 651 3.10 -10.88 -8.86
N LEU A 652 3.91 -9.88 -9.22
CA LEU A 652 4.85 -9.97 -10.34
C LEU A 652 5.87 -11.09 -10.15
N LEU A 653 6.50 -11.17 -8.98
CA LEU A 653 7.53 -12.17 -8.71
C LEU A 653 6.95 -13.59 -8.76
N LEU A 654 5.72 -13.79 -8.27
CA LEU A 654 5.02 -15.06 -8.42
C LEU A 654 4.71 -15.38 -9.89
N ASP A 655 4.26 -14.42 -10.71
CA ASP A 655 4.11 -14.63 -12.15
C ASP A 655 5.40 -15.07 -12.84
N MET A 656 6.54 -14.58 -12.32
CA MET A 656 7.88 -14.93 -12.78
C MET A 656 8.43 -16.23 -12.17
N GLY A 657 7.70 -16.89 -11.27
CA GLY A 657 8.16 -18.12 -10.58
C GLY A 657 9.16 -17.90 -9.44
N LEU A 658 9.41 -16.64 -9.05
CA LEU A 658 10.35 -16.22 -8.00
C LEU A 658 9.67 -16.18 -6.62
N VAL A 659 9.27 -17.35 -6.12
CA VAL A 659 8.51 -17.52 -4.88
C VAL A 659 9.33 -17.11 -3.65
N ASP A 660 10.62 -17.46 -3.61
CA ASP A 660 11.49 -17.11 -2.48
C ASP A 660 11.66 -15.58 -2.36
N GLU A 661 11.87 -14.90 -3.50
CA GLU A 661 11.96 -13.45 -3.56
C GLU A 661 10.64 -12.78 -3.16
N ALA A 662 9.50 -13.33 -3.59
CA ALA A 662 8.19 -12.83 -3.18
C ALA A 662 8.03 -12.93 -1.64
N LYS A 663 8.32 -14.11 -1.05
CA LYS A 663 8.28 -14.32 0.41
C LYS A 663 9.18 -13.36 1.16
N GLN A 664 10.42 -13.17 0.70
CA GLN A 664 11.36 -12.24 1.31
C GLN A 664 10.79 -10.81 1.40
N ILE A 665 10.14 -10.33 0.32
CA ILE A 665 9.50 -9.01 0.29
C ILE A 665 8.34 -8.94 1.29
N VAL A 666 7.45 -9.94 1.28
CA VAL A 666 6.31 -10.02 2.19
C VAL A 666 6.76 -9.98 3.66
N GLU A 667 7.73 -10.82 4.00
CA GLU A 667 8.25 -10.96 5.36
C GLU A 667 8.92 -9.67 5.84
N THR A 668 9.66 -9.01 4.96
CA THR A 668 10.37 -7.77 5.28
C THR A 668 9.41 -6.62 5.53
N TRP A 669 8.38 -6.47 4.69
CA TRP A 669 7.59 -5.25 4.62
C TRP A 669 6.20 -5.36 5.24
N MET A 670 5.69 -6.58 5.50
CA MET A 670 4.31 -6.78 5.95
C MET A 670 4.15 -7.71 7.15
N ALA A 671 5.00 -8.73 7.32
CA ALA A 671 4.86 -9.67 8.44
C ALA A 671 5.19 -9.04 9.81
N ARG A 672 6.05 -8.02 9.88
CA ARG A 672 6.46 -7.40 11.15
C ARG A 672 5.32 -6.74 11.92
N TRP A 673 4.22 -6.41 11.24
CA TRP A 673 3.15 -5.57 11.76
C TRP A 673 1.83 -6.34 11.93
N ILE A 674 1.76 -7.54 11.38
CA ILE A 674 0.57 -8.39 11.40
C ILE A 674 0.87 -9.56 12.34
N THR A 675 0.20 -9.62 13.49
CA THR A 675 0.16 -10.83 14.31
C THR A 675 -0.76 -11.85 13.65
N VAL A 676 -0.13 -12.84 13.03
CA VAL A 676 -0.74 -13.98 12.33
C VAL A 676 -1.17 -15.04 13.33
#